data_AF-A0A6A6IFY7-F1
#
_entry.id   AF-A0A6A6IFY7-F1
#
_cell.length_a   1.000
_cell.length_b   1.000
_cell.length_c   1.000
_cell.angle_alpha   90.00
_cell.angle_beta   90.00
_cell.angle_gamma   90.00
#
_symmetry.space_group_name_H-M   'P 1'
#
loop_
_entity.id
_entity.type
_entity.pdbx_description
1 polymer ?
#
loop_
_entity_poly.entity_id
_entity_poly.type
_entity_poly.pdbx_seq_one_letter_code
_entity_poly.pdbx_strand_id
1 'polypeptide(L)'
;MALAALHNYLKANGTEHLLDILPKASSLQWVHHSGVSPRKSLVIGTRGGLDVYAFLAQKGDKRPELRFCTKSHGPSGPTALLLDEIVGVDLVAPFKYLAGPSTSEKRKIGIFIKYYFLAGGFVKGGGGGAPVHFCRRFEAGLRIVKERLDEEGVNLLEGKGAQEEGVEADSGETEAEEAQKEDEEPANLRGDRDKQEDGEEAVSGESEAEEAQGEDEELDDLTKRAADPPLTIELARERVKKMGAHLANLQKEFEKAQEDEERERGEGEEEDAGLADLVGVESRSGLSRKTSSPQPRRDSPSPESSSRSDSESDYTKLRDYLLEYRELYLLENIPTPEEMQFADQTLLPSSGPKKLFVGRHISSGDDIYAHIIKKKAQRHEIHFYRESGHTAPEKIPAHVLAKQQVWHPFNKTYDKNVDPIDRSDKIRLNLMVKWYFIAAGIANNSVLKEARDYPHRFRSALAYIARKMGPAAVKPPKEADESQEEEDEPQEEHMLTDDDDIDDSQILTTLDVSQIEMTLDEVATSEDTGNEQHGRMNGDTPQSEPVPEGEPQLEPTPEAEPQPEPTPESEPPPEPAPEAEPQPEPMPEAKLPRGKKRTAEDAEFESLAQIVTQDQQLTRQINAVDDELDILDIQRHALMEKRRKLDNERKGWRKKFKRKSLKIATELAQEESDMEE
;
A
#
# COMPACT_ATOMS: atom_id res chain seq x y z
N MET A 1 -17.93 -22.75 14.66
CA MET A 1 -17.94 -22.46 13.20
C MET A 1 -16.76 -21.60 12.74
N ALA A 2 -16.69 -20.30 13.07
CA ALA A 2 -15.67 -19.40 12.46
C ALA A 2 -14.20 -19.85 12.61
N LEU A 3 -13.80 -20.32 13.80
CA LEU A 3 -12.44 -20.81 14.03
C LEU A 3 -12.14 -22.12 13.28
N ALA A 4 -13.10 -23.03 13.19
CA ALA A 4 -12.97 -24.25 12.38
C ALA A 4 -12.86 -23.92 10.87
N ALA A 5 -13.62 -22.95 10.37
CA ALA A 5 -13.50 -22.47 9.00
C ALA A 5 -12.11 -21.85 8.72
N LEU A 6 -11.50 -21.18 9.70
CA LEU A 6 -10.14 -20.68 9.60
C LEU A 6 -9.10 -21.80 9.54
N HIS A 7 -9.18 -22.79 10.44
CA HIS A 7 -8.28 -23.95 10.40
C HIS A 7 -8.39 -24.69 9.07
N ASN A 8 -9.61 -25.01 8.62
CA ASN A 8 -9.83 -25.69 7.34
C ASN A 8 -9.27 -24.89 6.15
N TYR A 9 -9.39 -23.56 6.16
CA TYR A 9 -8.82 -22.68 5.12
C TYR A 9 -7.29 -22.70 5.13
N LEU A 10 -6.66 -22.53 6.31
CA LEU A 10 -5.20 -22.55 6.44
C LEU A 10 -4.62 -23.93 6.11
N LYS A 11 -5.31 -25.01 6.48
CA LYS A 11 -4.96 -26.39 6.13
C LYS A 11 -5.02 -26.62 4.63
N ALA A 12 -6.09 -26.18 3.97
CA ALA A 12 -6.24 -26.25 2.51
C ALA A 12 -5.16 -25.46 1.75
N ASN A 13 -4.68 -24.34 2.32
CA ASN A 13 -3.60 -23.53 1.75
C ASN A 13 -2.18 -23.98 2.16
N GLY A 14 -2.02 -25.02 2.98
CA GLY A 14 -0.72 -25.48 3.50
C GLY A 14 -0.06 -24.51 4.50
N THR A 15 -0.82 -23.55 5.04
CA THR A 15 -0.34 -22.48 5.92
C THR A 15 -0.81 -22.59 7.37
N GLU A 16 -1.37 -23.74 7.77
CA GLU A 16 -1.75 -24.03 9.16
C GLU A 16 -0.58 -23.88 10.15
N HIS A 17 0.64 -24.26 9.75
CA HIS A 17 1.88 -24.08 10.52
C HIS A 17 2.19 -22.61 10.87
N LEU A 18 1.55 -21.63 10.22
CA LEU A 18 1.68 -20.23 10.58
C LEU A 18 0.91 -19.87 11.85
N LEU A 19 0.00 -20.72 12.34
CA LEU A 19 -0.66 -20.49 13.63
C LEU A 19 0.29 -20.67 14.82
N ASP A 20 1.33 -21.52 14.68
CA ASP A 20 2.28 -21.83 15.75
C ASP A 20 3.17 -20.64 16.14
N ILE A 21 3.26 -19.61 15.29
CA ILE A 21 3.99 -18.36 15.59
C ILE A 21 3.19 -17.43 16.52
N LEU A 22 1.91 -17.71 16.76
CA LEU A 22 1.05 -16.86 17.57
C LEU A 22 1.06 -17.29 19.05
N PRO A 23 1.14 -16.35 20.00
CA PRO A 23 0.90 -16.67 21.41
C PRO A 23 -0.52 -17.25 21.56
N LYS A 24 -0.67 -18.24 22.45
CA LYS A 24 -1.99 -18.82 22.74
C LYS A 24 -2.91 -17.73 23.30
N ALA A 25 -4.21 -17.80 23.01
CA ALA A 25 -5.16 -16.82 23.54
C ALA A 25 -5.13 -16.76 25.09
N SER A 26 -4.85 -17.87 25.77
CA SER A 26 -4.68 -17.93 27.23
C SER A 26 -3.39 -17.30 27.78
N SER A 27 -2.35 -17.11 26.96
CA SER A 27 -1.09 -16.47 27.39
C SER A 27 -1.08 -14.95 27.17
N LEU A 28 -2.15 -14.38 26.62
CA LEU A 28 -2.33 -12.94 26.50
C LEU A 28 -2.98 -12.34 27.76
N GLN A 29 -2.69 -11.07 28.03
CA GLN A 29 -3.24 -10.37 29.19
C GLN A 29 -4.68 -9.90 28.93
N TRP A 30 -5.64 -10.50 29.62
CA TRP A 30 -7.06 -10.15 29.55
C TRP A 30 -7.55 -9.48 30.82
N VAL A 31 -8.15 -8.30 30.70
CA VAL A 31 -8.72 -7.53 31.81
C VAL A 31 -10.25 -7.57 31.75
N HIS A 32 -10.90 -7.64 32.92
CA HIS A 32 -12.35 -7.54 33.00
C HIS A 32 -12.79 -6.09 32.78
N HIS A 33 -13.73 -5.86 31.88
CA HIS A 33 -14.23 -4.52 31.56
C HIS A 33 -15.75 -4.48 31.71
N SER A 34 -16.21 -3.64 32.63
CA SER A 34 -17.63 -3.43 32.92
C SER A 34 -18.31 -2.65 31.79
N GLY A 35 -19.56 -3.00 31.46
CA GLY A 35 -20.35 -2.29 30.45
C GLY A 35 -20.10 -2.68 28.99
N VAL A 36 -19.30 -3.72 28.73
CA VAL A 36 -19.07 -4.28 27.38
C VAL A 36 -19.45 -5.76 27.34
N SER A 37 -19.78 -6.27 26.15
CA SER A 37 -20.15 -7.66 25.92
C SER A 37 -19.36 -8.21 24.73
N PRO A 38 -18.46 -9.20 24.93
CA PRO A 38 -18.08 -9.83 26.19
C PRO A 38 -17.39 -8.89 27.19
N ARG A 39 -17.49 -9.18 28.50
CA ARG A 39 -16.84 -8.40 29.60
C ARG A 39 -15.33 -8.64 29.71
N LYS A 40 -14.64 -8.72 28.58
CA LYS A 40 -13.19 -8.97 28.48
C LYS A 40 -12.59 -7.99 27.49
N SER A 41 -11.48 -7.38 27.90
CA SER A 41 -10.65 -6.53 27.06
C SER A 41 -9.25 -7.12 26.97
N LEU A 42 -8.67 -7.09 25.78
CA LEU A 42 -7.32 -7.57 25.51
C LEU A 42 -6.34 -6.40 25.65
N VAL A 43 -5.28 -6.55 26.44
CA VAL A 43 -4.17 -5.58 26.43
C VAL A 43 -3.35 -5.80 25.16
N ILE A 44 -3.21 -4.76 24.33
CA ILE A 44 -2.53 -4.85 23.03
C ILE A 44 -1.24 -4.01 22.96
N GLY A 45 -0.96 -3.18 23.95
CA GLY A 45 0.20 -2.28 23.97
C GLY A 45 0.13 -1.26 25.10
N THR A 46 1.02 -0.28 25.09
CA THR A 46 0.99 0.88 26.00
C THR A 46 1.18 2.21 25.26
N ARG A 47 0.61 3.29 25.79
CA ARG A 47 0.76 4.67 25.29
C ARG A 47 1.09 5.59 26.45
N GLY A 48 2.34 6.04 26.53
CA GLY A 48 2.80 6.89 27.65
C GLY A 48 2.72 6.19 29.01
N GLY A 49 3.03 4.89 29.05
CA GLY A 49 2.93 4.05 30.26
C GLY A 49 1.52 3.61 30.65
N LEU A 50 0.48 4.02 29.92
CA LEU A 50 -0.89 3.53 30.13
C LEU A 50 -1.19 2.35 29.20
N ASP A 51 -1.74 1.27 29.74
CA ASP A 51 -2.27 0.14 28.97
C ASP A 51 -3.27 0.60 27.90
N VAL A 52 -3.10 0.08 26.69
CA VAL A 52 -4.05 0.18 25.58
C VAL A 52 -4.84 -1.12 25.47
N TYR A 53 -6.15 -1.00 25.60
CA TYR A 53 -7.10 -2.10 25.60
C TYR A 53 -7.86 -2.14 24.27
N ALA A 54 -8.06 -3.34 23.73
CA ALA A 54 -8.98 -3.61 22.65
C ALA A 54 -10.17 -4.44 23.16
N PHE A 55 -11.39 -4.05 22.80
CA PHE A 55 -12.60 -4.70 23.25
C PHE A 55 -13.70 -4.68 22.19
N LEU A 56 -14.64 -5.61 22.31
CA LEU A 56 -15.80 -5.67 21.43
C LEU A 56 -16.99 -5.02 22.13
N ALA A 57 -17.61 -4.05 21.48
CA ALA A 57 -18.79 -3.35 21.94
C ALA A 57 -19.99 -3.72 21.07
N GLN A 58 -21.04 -4.26 21.69
CA GLN A 58 -22.29 -4.58 21.01
C GLN A 58 -23.38 -3.60 21.45
N LYS A 59 -24.01 -2.89 20.50
CA LYS A 59 -25.11 -1.94 20.77
C LYS A 59 -26.40 -2.47 20.15
N GLY A 60 -27.20 -3.17 20.96
CA GLY A 60 -28.39 -3.90 20.51
C GLY A 60 -28.01 -5.04 19.56
N ASP A 61 -28.84 -5.28 18.55
CA ASP A 61 -28.65 -6.36 17.55
C ASP A 61 -27.56 -6.04 16.51
N LYS A 62 -26.90 -4.87 16.60
CA LYS A 62 -25.76 -4.55 15.74
C LYS A 62 -24.59 -5.50 16.01
N ARG A 63 -23.86 -5.84 14.95
CA ARG A 63 -22.64 -6.67 15.01
C ARG A 63 -21.64 -6.08 16.03
N PRO A 64 -20.94 -6.90 16.84
CA PRO A 64 -19.91 -6.40 17.76
C PRO A 64 -18.83 -5.58 17.03
N GLU A 65 -18.70 -4.33 17.43
CA GLU A 65 -17.74 -3.36 16.90
C GLU A 65 -16.44 -3.43 17.72
N LEU A 66 -15.29 -3.43 17.04
CA LEU A 66 -14.01 -3.36 17.71
C LEU A 66 -13.71 -1.91 18.11
N ARG A 67 -13.43 -1.70 19.40
CA ARG A 67 -13.10 -0.40 19.98
C ARG A 67 -11.81 -0.49 20.79
N PHE A 68 -11.19 0.66 20.99
CA PHE A 68 -9.94 0.81 21.71
C PHE A 68 -10.07 1.88 22.80
N CYS A 69 -9.37 1.71 23.92
CA CYS A 69 -9.24 2.76 24.93
C CYS A 69 -7.92 2.66 25.69
N THR A 70 -7.52 3.74 26.34
CA THR A 70 -6.57 3.71 27.48
C THR A 70 -7.33 3.77 28.78
N LYS A 71 -6.84 3.06 29.80
CA LYS A 71 -7.31 3.22 31.18
C LYS A 71 -6.44 4.27 31.86
N SER A 72 -7.02 5.41 32.19
CA SER A 72 -6.37 6.35 33.10
C SER A 72 -6.31 5.75 34.51
N HIS A 73 -5.24 6.01 35.25
CA HIS A 73 -5.16 5.71 36.68
C HIS A 73 -5.99 6.69 37.54
N GLY A 74 -6.53 7.77 36.96
CA GLY A 74 -7.36 8.75 37.64
C GLY A 74 -8.88 8.50 37.55
N PRO A 75 -9.70 9.36 38.18
CA PRO A 75 -11.16 9.29 38.12
C PRO A 75 -11.74 9.66 36.73
N SER A 76 -10.92 10.17 35.82
CA SER A 76 -11.24 10.27 34.40
C SER A 76 -11.48 8.86 33.84
N GLY A 77 -12.67 8.60 33.29
CA GLY A 77 -13.01 7.32 32.67
C GLY A 77 -12.08 6.94 31.50
N PRO A 78 -12.22 5.71 30.95
CA PRO A 78 -11.37 5.24 29.87
C PRO A 78 -11.45 6.17 28.65
N THR A 79 -10.30 6.64 28.17
CA THR A 79 -10.21 7.52 27.00
C THR A 79 -10.29 6.65 25.76
N ALA A 80 -11.35 6.84 24.95
CA ALA A 80 -11.49 6.14 23.68
C ALA A 80 -10.36 6.51 22.70
N LEU A 81 -9.82 5.52 22.01
CA LEU A 81 -8.80 5.72 20.97
C LEU A 81 -9.37 5.41 19.59
N LEU A 82 -8.97 6.21 18.60
CA LEU A 82 -9.21 5.91 17.19
C LEU A 82 -8.19 4.89 16.69
N LEU A 83 -8.58 4.06 15.71
CA LEU A 83 -7.69 3.07 15.07
C LEU A 83 -6.44 3.71 14.43
N ASP A 84 -6.53 4.98 14.06
CA ASP A 84 -5.41 5.78 13.55
C ASP A 84 -4.38 6.14 14.63
N GLU A 85 -4.80 6.28 15.89
CA GLU A 85 -3.89 6.53 17.02
C GLU A 85 -3.15 5.26 17.45
N ILE A 86 -3.72 4.09 17.21
CA ILE A 86 -3.12 2.78 17.53
C ILE A 86 -1.80 2.54 16.78
N VAL A 87 -1.60 3.20 15.63
CA VAL A 87 -0.35 3.11 14.86
C VAL A 87 0.84 3.78 15.59
N GLY A 88 0.58 4.68 16.55
CA GLY A 88 1.60 5.33 17.38
C GLY A 88 1.67 4.79 18.81
N VAL A 89 1.21 3.57 19.06
CA VAL A 89 1.22 2.88 20.36
C VAL A 89 2.35 1.87 20.39
N ASP A 90 3.00 1.70 21.55
CA ASP A 90 3.98 0.65 21.78
C ASP A 90 3.26 -0.68 21.96
N LEU A 91 2.92 -1.33 20.84
CA LEU A 91 2.13 -2.55 20.78
C LEU A 91 2.95 -3.80 21.16
N VAL A 92 2.29 -4.79 21.77
CA VAL A 92 2.90 -6.10 22.06
C VAL A 92 2.82 -7.03 20.84
N ALA A 93 3.63 -8.10 20.83
CA ALA A 93 3.51 -9.14 19.81
C ALA A 93 2.17 -9.90 19.93
N PRO A 94 1.51 -10.28 18.83
CA PRO A 94 1.91 -10.08 17.43
C PRO A 94 1.49 -8.70 16.85
N PHE A 95 0.75 -7.88 17.59
CA PHE A 95 0.13 -6.64 17.09
C PHE A 95 1.15 -5.63 16.57
N LYS A 96 2.35 -5.52 17.17
CA LYS A 96 3.43 -4.64 16.66
C LYS A 96 3.82 -4.93 15.21
N TYR A 97 3.80 -6.19 14.78
CA TYR A 97 4.16 -6.57 13.40
C TYR A 97 3.09 -6.22 12.36
N LEU A 98 1.87 -6.00 12.83
CA LEU A 98 0.72 -5.61 12.00
C LEU A 98 0.44 -4.11 12.04
N ALA A 99 1.20 -3.37 12.83
CA ALA A 99 1.05 -1.93 13.01
C ALA A 99 1.67 -1.18 11.83
N GLY A 100 0.84 -0.44 11.11
CA GLY A 100 1.29 0.41 10.03
C GLY A 100 0.24 1.43 9.60
N PRO A 101 0.66 2.48 8.88
CA PRO A 101 -0.19 3.63 8.58
C PRO A 101 -1.27 3.34 7.52
N SER A 102 -1.18 2.24 6.79
CA SER A 102 -2.16 1.92 5.74
C SER A 102 -3.47 1.39 6.29
N THR A 103 -4.57 1.63 5.57
CA THR A 103 -5.89 1.06 5.87
C THR A 103 -5.85 -0.48 5.90
N SER A 104 -5.00 -1.10 5.08
CA SER A 104 -4.84 -2.56 5.01
C SER A 104 -4.14 -3.14 6.26
N GLU A 105 -3.17 -2.45 6.84
CA GLU A 105 -2.51 -2.85 8.10
C GLU A 105 -3.46 -2.68 9.29
N LYS A 106 -4.12 -1.51 9.39
CA LYS A 106 -5.17 -1.23 10.38
C LYS A 106 -6.30 -2.29 10.37
N ARG A 107 -6.73 -2.74 9.19
CA ARG A 107 -7.70 -3.86 9.03
C ARG A 107 -7.14 -5.19 9.57
N LYS A 108 -5.85 -5.49 9.36
CA LYS A 108 -5.21 -6.72 9.87
C LYS A 108 -5.13 -6.77 11.40
N ILE A 109 -4.77 -5.66 12.06
CA ILE A 109 -4.81 -5.58 13.54
C ILE A 109 -6.20 -5.96 14.06
N GLY A 110 -7.25 -5.37 13.49
CA GLY A 110 -8.62 -5.66 13.94
C GLY A 110 -9.07 -7.10 13.69
N ILE A 111 -8.55 -7.75 12.65
CA ILE A 111 -8.78 -9.16 12.33
C ILE A 111 -8.06 -10.08 13.34
N PHE A 112 -6.84 -9.77 13.72
CA PHE A 112 -6.08 -10.53 14.73
C PHE A 112 -6.69 -10.42 16.12
N ILE A 113 -7.14 -9.23 16.52
CA ILE A 113 -7.86 -9.07 17.79
C ILE A 113 -9.15 -9.91 17.78
N LYS A 114 -9.94 -9.85 16.69
CA LYS A 114 -11.14 -10.69 16.54
C LYS A 114 -10.82 -12.19 16.60
N TYR A 115 -9.71 -12.65 16.02
CA TYR A 115 -9.24 -14.04 16.18
C TYR A 115 -9.01 -14.39 17.64
N TYR A 116 -8.33 -13.56 18.43
CA TYR A 116 -8.12 -13.84 19.85
C TYR A 116 -9.42 -13.86 20.68
N PHE A 117 -10.40 -13.02 20.35
CA PHE A 117 -11.74 -13.09 20.97
C PHE A 117 -12.50 -14.38 20.60
N LEU A 118 -12.29 -14.94 19.40
CA LEU A 118 -12.84 -16.24 19.00
C LEU A 118 -12.09 -17.41 19.66
N ALA A 119 -10.75 -17.38 19.65
CA ALA A 119 -9.88 -18.41 20.20
C ALA A 119 -9.95 -18.50 21.74
N GLY A 120 -10.17 -17.37 22.42
CA GLY A 120 -10.47 -17.32 23.86
C GLY A 120 -11.90 -17.73 24.23
N GLY A 121 -12.75 -18.11 23.26
CA GLY A 121 -14.14 -18.51 23.50
C GLY A 121 -15.09 -17.38 23.92
N PHE A 122 -14.62 -16.12 23.93
CA PHE A 122 -15.39 -14.95 24.36
C PHE A 122 -16.48 -14.54 23.36
N VAL A 123 -16.39 -14.98 22.10
CA VAL A 123 -17.39 -14.76 21.05
C VAL A 123 -17.66 -16.06 20.30
N LYS A 124 -18.94 -16.44 20.15
CA LYS A 124 -19.34 -17.69 19.47
C LYS A 124 -19.60 -17.55 17.97
N GLY A 125 -19.81 -16.33 17.47
CA GLY A 125 -20.13 -16.02 16.07
C GLY A 125 -18.98 -15.36 15.30
N GLY A 126 -18.82 -15.70 14.01
CA GLY A 126 -17.84 -15.05 13.14
C GLY A 126 -18.10 -13.55 13.02
N GLY A 127 -17.08 -12.73 13.24
CA GLY A 127 -17.18 -11.28 13.47
C GLY A 127 -17.55 -10.44 12.25
N GLY A 128 -18.73 -10.66 11.67
CA GLY A 128 -19.42 -9.72 10.79
C GLY A 128 -18.87 -9.61 9.36
N GLY A 129 -18.56 -10.71 8.70
CA GLY A 129 -18.14 -10.75 7.29
C GLY A 129 -18.20 -12.17 6.73
N ALA A 130 -18.04 -12.32 5.41
CA ALA A 130 -17.93 -13.63 4.78
C ALA A 130 -16.69 -14.37 5.32
N PRO A 131 -16.80 -15.63 5.78
CA PRO A 131 -15.69 -16.35 6.41
C PRO A 131 -14.41 -16.38 5.56
N VAL A 132 -14.55 -16.57 4.24
CA VAL A 132 -13.42 -16.60 3.29
C VAL A 132 -12.57 -15.33 3.34
N HIS A 133 -13.19 -14.15 3.44
CA HIS A 133 -12.49 -12.86 3.46
C HIS A 133 -11.75 -12.66 4.79
N PHE A 134 -12.34 -13.12 5.90
CA PHE A 134 -11.66 -13.15 7.20
C PHE A 134 -10.44 -14.08 7.15
N CYS A 135 -10.59 -15.31 6.64
CA CYS A 135 -9.49 -16.28 6.60
C CYS A 135 -8.35 -15.82 5.68
N ARG A 136 -8.66 -15.32 4.48
CA ARG A 136 -7.69 -14.78 3.50
C ARG A 136 -6.89 -13.59 4.05
N ARG A 137 -7.58 -12.63 4.71
CA ARG A 137 -6.92 -11.48 5.36
C ARG A 137 -6.11 -11.90 6.59
N PHE A 138 -6.58 -12.90 7.35
CA PHE A 138 -5.86 -13.43 8.51
C PHE A 138 -4.57 -14.12 8.09
N GLU A 139 -4.61 -15.00 7.08
CA GLU A 139 -3.42 -15.63 6.50
C GLU A 139 -2.41 -14.61 5.98
N ALA A 140 -2.86 -13.57 5.27
CA ALA A 140 -1.99 -12.48 4.83
C ALA A 140 -1.31 -11.74 6.00
N GLY A 141 -2.00 -11.60 7.14
CA GLY A 141 -1.40 -11.08 8.37
C GLY A 141 -0.42 -12.05 9.03
N LEU A 142 -0.68 -13.36 9.04
CA LEU A 142 0.24 -14.37 9.58
C LEU A 142 1.58 -14.35 8.85
N ARG A 143 1.57 -14.20 7.51
CA ARG A 143 2.78 -14.09 6.70
C ARG A 143 3.62 -12.86 7.07
N ILE A 144 2.97 -11.71 7.32
CA ILE A 144 3.65 -10.50 7.80
C ILE A 144 4.23 -10.70 9.20
N VAL A 145 3.47 -11.31 10.13
CA VAL A 145 3.97 -11.63 11.48
C VAL A 145 5.21 -12.51 11.40
N LYS A 146 5.20 -13.54 10.55
CA LYS A 146 6.36 -14.42 10.34
C LYS A 146 7.56 -13.66 9.77
N GLU A 147 7.37 -12.92 8.67
CA GLU A 147 8.45 -12.15 8.02
C GLU A 147 9.12 -11.17 9.01
N ARG A 148 8.33 -10.50 9.87
CA ARG A 148 8.86 -9.61 10.92
C ARG A 148 9.52 -10.35 12.09
N LEU A 149 9.05 -11.55 12.45
CA LEU A 149 9.67 -12.38 13.48
C LEU A 149 11.04 -12.89 13.02
N ASP A 150 11.12 -13.32 11.76
CA ASP A 150 12.36 -13.72 11.09
C ASP A 150 13.35 -12.54 10.99
N GLU A 151 12.86 -11.31 10.71
CA GLU A 151 13.68 -10.07 10.71
C GLU A 151 14.22 -9.69 12.10
N GLU A 152 13.47 -9.92 13.18
CA GLU A 152 13.95 -9.67 14.56
C GLU A 152 14.92 -10.74 15.07
N GLY A 153 15.16 -11.82 14.31
CA GLY A 153 16.06 -12.92 14.71
C GLY A 153 15.53 -13.75 15.87
N VAL A 154 14.23 -13.68 16.17
CA VAL A 154 13.62 -14.39 17.30
C VAL A 154 13.37 -15.84 16.91
N ASN A 155 14.38 -16.69 17.08
CA ASN A 155 14.29 -18.15 16.91
C ASN A 155 13.32 -18.76 17.93
N LEU A 156 12.03 -18.80 17.59
CA LEU A 156 10.95 -19.32 18.44
C LEU A 156 11.08 -20.82 18.78
N LEU A 157 12.02 -21.53 18.12
CA LEU A 157 12.22 -22.97 18.27
C LEU A 157 13.21 -23.36 19.39
N GLU A 158 14.10 -22.47 19.83
CA GLU A 158 15.12 -22.81 20.85
C GLU A 158 14.56 -22.87 22.29
N GLY A 159 13.40 -22.26 22.53
CA GLY A 159 12.79 -22.16 23.87
C GLY A 159 12.01 -23.38 24.38
N LYS A 160 11.99 -24.51 23.68
CA LYS A 160 11.19 -25.71 24.04
C LYS A 160 11.99 -26.89 24.62
N GLY A 161 13.30 -26.75 24.80
CA GLY A 161 14.20 -27.87 25.09
C GLY A 161 14.77 -28.00 26.50
N ALA A 162 14.57 -27.02 27.41
CA ALA A 162 15.30 -26.98 28.68
C ALA A 162 14.44 -26.49 29.86
N GLN A 163 13.60 -27.37 30.43
CA GLN A 163 13.07 -27.16 31.78
C GLN A 163 12.67 -28.46 32.49
N GLU A 164 13.62 -29.38 32.67
CA GLU A 164 13.51 -30.45 33.69
C GLU A 164 14.89 -30.98 34.13
N GLU A 165 15.78 -30.09 34.60
CA GLU A 165 16.88 -30.45 35.50
C GLU A 165 16.84 -29.57 36.75
N GLY A 166 17.04 -30.19 37.91
CA GLY A 166 16.87 -29.57 39.20
C GLY A 166 18.01 -28.62 39.57
N VAL A 167 17.66 -27.47 40.13
CA VAL A 167 18.63 -26.59 40.81
C VAL A 167 18.57 -26.89 42.30
N GLU A 168 19.58 -27.60 42.80
CA GLU A 168 19.86 -27.66 44.24
C GLU A 168 20.16 -26.26 44.77
N ALA A 169 19.68 -25.98 45.98
CA ALA A 169 19.91 -24.70 46.65
C ALA A 169 21.28 -24.71 47.33
N ASP A 170 22.26 -24.02 46.73
CA ASP A 170 23.52 -23.69 47.40
C ASP A 170 23.27 -22.62 48.47
N SER A 171 23.72 -22.88 49.70
CA SER A 171 23.39 -22.09 50.89
C SER A 171 24.64 -21.45 51.48
N GLY A 172 24.73 -20.12 51.37
CA GLY A 172 25.81 -19.33 51.95
C GLY A 172 25.74 -19.27 53.47
N GLU A 173 26.89 -19.46 54.11
CA GLU A 173 27.09 -19.59 55.55
C GLU A 173 26.77 -18.31 56.35
N THR A 174 26.21 -18.47 57.55
CA THR A 174 26.45 -17.57 58.69
C THR A 174 26.65 -18.35 59.98
N GLU A 175 27.63 -17.92 60.77
CA GLU A 175 28.09 -18.56 61.99
C GLU A 175 27.10 -18.39 63.16
N ALA A 176 26.90 -19.43 63.98
CA ALA A 176 27.23 -19.43 65.43
C ALA A 176 26.50 -20.53 66.24
N GLU A 177 27.30 -21.24 67.05
CA GLU A 177 27.01 -21.76 68.41
C GLU A 177 25.75 -22.62 68.71
N GLU A 178 26.05 -23.92 68.90
CA GLU A 178 25.91 -24.64 70.19
C GLU A 178 24.74 -25.64 70.40
N ALA A 179 25.12 -26.77 71.02
CA ALA A 179 24.34 -27.74 71.78
C ALA A 179 23.48 -28.82 71.07
N GLN A 180 23.95 -30.07 71.22
CA GLN A 180 23.17 -31.27 71.62
C GLN A 180 22.20 -31.88 70.58
N LYS A 181 21.93 -33.19 70.50
CA LYS A 181 22.41 -34.43 71.19
C LYS A 181 21.61 -35.64 70.61
N GLU A 182 22.23 -36.84 70.52
CA GLU A 182 21.58 -38.16 70.22
C GLU A 182 20.90 -38.29 68.83
N ASP A 183 20.69 -39.47 68.21
CA ASP A 183 21.34 -40.79 68.24
C ASP A 183 20.85 -41.61 66.99
N GLU A 184 21.35 -42.85 66.82
CA GLU A 184 20.81 -43.95 65.99
C GLU A 184 21.16 -44.06 64.47
N GLU A 185 22.13 -44.97 64.22
CA GLU A 185 22.23 -45.94 63.12
C GLU A 185 20.89 -46.72 62.82
N PRO A 186 20.71 -47.52 61.71
CA PRO A 186 21.75 -48.34 61.06
C PRO A 186 21.71 -48.60 59.52
N ALA A 187 22.92 -48.78 58.98
CA ALA A 187 23.42 -49.89 58.13
C ALA A 187 22.75 -50.37 56.80
N ASN A 188 23.66 -50.74 55.88
CA ASN A 188 23.61 -51.84 54.89
C ASN A 188 22.76 -51.65 53.60
N LEU A 189 23.16 -52.16 52.42
CA LEU A 189 24.22 -53.14 52.08
C LEU A 189 24.81 -52.90 50.66
N ARG A 190 26.06 -53.35 50.45
CA ARG A 190 26.76 -53.44 49.14
C ARG A 190 26.18 -54.50 48.20
N GLY A 191 26.48 -54.37 46.90
CA GLY A 191 26.35 -55.45 45.91
C GLY A 191 27.15 -55.21 44.62
N ASP A 192 28.46 -55.51 44.63
CA ASP A 192 29.30 -55.59 43.43
C ASP A 192 28.92 -56.79 42.54
N ARG A 193 29.09 -56.70 41.19
CA ARG A 193 29.65 -57.81 40.40
C ARG A 193 30.15 -57.50 38.98
N ASP A 194 31.12 -58.33 38.58
CA ASP A 194 32.02 -58.28 37.42
C ASP A 194 31.53 -58.90 36.07
N LYS A 195 32.03 -58.32 34.96
CA LYS A 195 32.77 -58.89 33.79
C LYS A 195 32.21 -59.96 32.80
N GLN A 196 32.94 -59.97 31.66
CA GLN A 196 33.16 -60.97 30.58
C GLN A 196 32.18 -60.92 29.37
N GLU A 197 32.69 -60.63 28.16
CA GLU A 197 33.17 -61.56 27.07
C GLU A 197 31.98 -62.32 26.44
N ASP A 198 31.78 -62.53 25.13
CA ASP A 198 32.46 -62.22 23.84
C ASP A 198 31.35 -62.20 22.73
N GLY A 199 31.53 -62.00 21.41
CA GLY A 199 32.67 -61.75 20.51
C GLY A 199 32.31 -62.15 19.05
N GLU A 200 33.04 -61.66 18.03
CA GLU A 200 32.92 -62.01 16.57
C GLU A 200 31.55 -61.62 15.92
N GLU A 201 31.37 -61.48 14.60
CA GLU A 201 32.06 -62.02 13.42
C GLU A 201 31.90 -61.05 12.21
N ALA A 202 32.76 -61.15 11.19
CA ALA A 202 32.65 -60.40 9.92
C ALA A 202 32.86 -61.33 8.72
N VAL A 203 31.96 -61.32 7.72
CA VAL A 203 32.08 -62.14 6.51
C VAL A 203 31.69 -61.38 5.24
N SER A 204 32.45 -61.66 4.18
CA SER A 204 32.48 -61.13 2.82
C SER A 204 31.42 -61.68 1.86
N GLY A 205 31.29 -61.06 0.67
CA GLY A 205 30.61 -61.66 -0.49
C GLY A 205 30.79 -60.85 -1.79
N GLU A 206 31.83 -61.15 -2.57
CA GLU A 206 31.98 -60.76 -3.98
C GLU A 206 31.57 -61.92 -4.92
N SER A 207 31.61 -61.65 -6.24
CA SER A 207 31.25 -62.52 -7.39
C SER A 207 29.73 -62.61 -7.70
N GLU A 208 29.29 -62.80 -8.95
CA GLU A 208 30.02 -63.18 -10.18
C GLU A 208 29.29 -62.69 -11.44
N ALA A 209 29.88 -62.88 -12.63
CA ALA A 209 29.29 -62.51 -13.92
C ALA A 209 29.27 -63.70 -14.89
N GLU A 210 28.18 -63.88 -15.63
CA GLU A 210 28.07 -64.57 -16.94
C GLU A 210 26.65 -64.23 -17.49
N GLU A 211 26.54 -63.64 -18.67
CA GLU A 211 26.46 -64.27 -20.01
C GLU A 211 25.10 -64.93 -20.31
N ALA A 212 24.34 -64.29 -21.21
CA ALA A 212 23.26 -64.90 -21.96
C ALA A 212 23.19 -64.27 -23.36
N GLN A 213 23.36 -65.09 -24.39
CA GLN A 213 23.23 -64.73 -25.80
C GLN A 213 21.81 -65.09 -26.31
N GLY A 214 21.38 -64.46 -27.40
CA GLY A 214 20.39 -65.06 -28.31
C GLY A 214 19.13 -64.24 -28.58
N GLU A 215 18.91 -63.97 -29.88
CA GLU A 215 17.60 -63.84 -30.56
C GLU A 215 16.74 -62.60 -30.18
N ASP A 216 16.10 -61.85 -31.10
CA ASP A 216 15.70 -62.15 -32.48
C ASP A 216 15.92 -60.99 -33.48
N GLU A 217 15.91 -61.34 -34.77
CA GLU A 217 15.90 -60.44 -35.93
C GLU A 217 14.47 -59.91 -36.22
N GLU A 218 14.28 -58.61 -36.50
CA GLU A 218 13.40 -58.16 -37.61
C GLU A 218 13.47 -56.64 -37.89
N LEU A 219 13.09 -56.28 -39.13
CA LEU A 219 12.76 -54.92 -39.62
C LEU A 219 13.90 -53.90 -39.83
N ASP A 220 14.79 -54.22 -40.77
CA ASP A 220 15.63 -53.24 -41.49
C ASP A 220 15.17 -53.07 -42.96
N ASP A 221 14.06 -52.34 -43.18
CA ASP A 221 13.75 -51.77 -44.51
C ASP A 221 12.80 -50.55 -44.42
N LEU A 222 13.34 -49.33 -44.51
CA LEU A 222 12.65 -48.11 -45.03
C LEU A 222 13.52 -46.82 -45.05
N THR A 223 14.81 -46.87 -45.40
CA THR A 223 15.66 -45.64 -45.41
C THR A 223 16.60 -45.45 -46.62
N LYS A 224 16.07 -45.51 -47.85
CA LYS A 224 16.81 -45.09 -49.07
C LYS A 224 15.98 -44.32 -50.11
N ARG A 225 15.55 -43.09 -49.81
CA ARG A 225 15.35 -42.02 -50.83
C ARG A 225 15.03 -40.64 -50.24
N ALA A 226 16.04 -39.78 -50.12
CA ALA A 226 15.96 -38.33 -50.34
C ALA A 226 17.38 -37.76 -50.26
N ALA A 227 17.95 -37.34 -51.38
CA ALA A 227 19.21 -36.61 -51.40
C ALA A 227 18.90 -35.13 -51.64
N ASP A 228 18.99 -34.33 -50.59
CA ASP A 228 19.23 -32.88 -50.66
C ASP A 228 19.71 -32.40 -49.28
N PRO A 229 20.85 -31.69 -49.16
CA PRO A 229 21.34 -31.19 -47.88
C PRO A 229 20.54 -29.96 -47.43
N PRO A 230 20.00 -29.91 -46.20
CA PRO A 230 19.12 -28.82 -45.80
C PRO A 230 19.90 -27.55 -45.44
N LEU A 231 19.64 -26.48 -46.20
CA LEU A 231 20.08 -25.09 -46.00
C LEU A 231 19.73 -24.50 -44.60
N THR A 232 19.01 -25.23 -43.76
CA THR A 232 18.54 -24.77 -42.44
C THR A 232 19.61 -24.80 -41.35
N ILE A 233 20.62 -25.68 -41.44
CA ILE A 233 21.64 -25.80 -40.38
C ILE A 233 22.61 -24.60 -40.40
N GLU A 234 23.01 -24.13 -41.57
CA GLU A 234 23.86 -22.93 -41.68
C GLU A 234 23.08 -21.66 -41.29
N LEU A 235 21.83 -21.53 -41.72
CA LEU A 235 20.97 -20.41 -41.32
C LEU A 235 20.72 -20.38 -39.80
N ALA A 236 20.60 -21.55 -39.16
CA ALA A 236 20.50 -21.66 -37.71
C ALA A 236 21.81 -21.24 -37.01
N ARG A 237 22.97 -21.69 -37.51
CA ARG A 237 24.29 -21.27 -37.02
C ARG A 237 24.51 -19.76 -37.17
N GLU A 238 24.09 -19.17 -38.28
CA GLU A 238 24.18 -17.73 -38.53
C GLU A 238 23.27 -16.93 -37.58
N ARG A 239 22.04 -17.39 -37.34
CA ARG A 239 21.13 -16.80 -36.35
C ARG A 239 21.71 -16.84 -34.93
N VAL A 240 22.28 -17.98 -34.52
CA VAL A 240 22.95 -18.10 -33.20
C VAL A 240 24.14 -17.15 -33.11
N LYS A 241 24.95 -17.01 -34.18
CA LYS A 241 26.08 -16.08 -34.24
C LYS A 241 25.63 -14.61 -34.15
N LYS A 242 24.55 -14.23 -34.84
CA LYS A 242 23.94 -12.89 -34.77
C LYS A 242 23.35 -12.59 -33.39
N MET A 243 22.68 -13.55 -32.74
CA MET A 243 22.21 -13.42 -31.35
C MET A 243 23.37 -13.26 -30.36
N GLY A 244 24.46 -14.02 -30.52
CA GLY A 244 25.67 -13.90 -29.70
C GLY A 244 26.30 -12.51 -29.80
N ALA A 245 26.44 -11.97 -31.01
CA ALA A 245 26.95 -10.62 -31.24
C ALA A 245 26.03 -9.53 -30.62
N HIS A 246 24.71 -9.68 -30.72
CA HIS A 246 23.77 -8.74 -30.10
C HIS A 246 23.85 -8.77 -28.56
N LEU A 247 23.96 -9.95 -27.96
CA LEU A 247 24.17 -10.12 -26.52
C LEU A 247 25.50 -9.50 -26.05
N ALA A 248 26.58 -9.67 -26.81
CA ALA A 248 27.87 -9.06 -26.51
C ALA A 248 27.80 -7.52 -26.53
N ASN A 249 27.11 -6.92 -27.51
CA ASN A 249 26.90 -5.46 -27.55
C ASN A 249 26.06 -4.98 -26.36
N LEU A 250 24.95 -5.65 -26.03
CA LEU A 250 24.11 -5.29 -24.86
C LEU A 250 24.88 -5.40 -23.54
N GLN A 251 25.80 -6.38 -23.43
CA GLN A 251 26.64 -6.52 -22.25
C GLN A 251 27.68 -5.40 -22.17
N LYS A 252 28.27 -4.99 -23.30
CA LYS A 252 29.20 -3.86 -23.37
C LYS A 252 28.53 -2.51 -23.07
N GLU A 253 27.29 -2.30 -23.51
CA GLU A 253 26.48 -1.14 -23.13
C GLU A 253 26.17 -1.13 -21.62
N PHE A 254 25.88 -2.31 -21.05
CA PHE A 254 25.63 -2.44 -19.62
C PHE A 254 26.88 -2.20 -18.76
N GLU A 255 28.04 -2.70 -19.19
CA GLU A 255 29.32 -2.47 -18.51
C GLU A 255 29.71 -0.98 -18.57
N LYS A 256 29.58 -0.34 -19.74
CA LYS A 256 29.78 1.11 -19.87
C LYS A 256 28.87 1.92 -18.94
N ALA A 257 27.58 1.56 -18.86
CA ALA A 257 26.63 2.24 -17.96
C ALA A 257 26.98 2.08 -16.47
N GLN A 258 27.68 1.01 -16.08
CA GLN A 258 28.22 0.86 -14.72
C GLN A 258 29.48 1.70 -14.49
N GLU A 259 30.37 1.80 -15.47
CA GLU A 259 31.56 2.67 -15.38
C GLU A 259 31.16 4.16 -15.27
N ASP A 260 30.14 4.58 -16.04
CA ASP A 260 29.57 5.92 -15.95
C ASP A 260 28.92 6.16 -14.55
N GLU A 261 28.22 5.17 -13.97
CA GLU A 261 27.63 5.26 -12.61
C GLU A 261 28.69 5.28 -11.49
N GLU A 262 29.79 4.52 -11.61
CA GLU A 262 30.89 4.56 -10.63
C GLU A 262 31.71 5.85 -10.73
N ARG A 263 31.85 6.43 -11.94
CA ARG A 263 32.51 7.72 -12.15
C ARG A 263 31.75 8.88 -11.50
N GLU A 264 30.42 8.95 -11.68
CA GLU A 264 29.57 9.94 -10.99
C GLU A 264 29.61 9.81 -9.46
N ARG A 265 30.04 8.66 -8.93
CA ARG A 265 30.11 8.40 -7.48
C ARG A 265 31.44 8.80 -6.85
N GLY A 266 32.53 8.82 -7.61
CA GLY A 266 33.88 9.09 -7.10
C GLY A 266 34.17 10.57 -6.86
N GLU A 267 33.49 11.49 -7.54
CA GLU A 267 33.81 12.93 -7.54
C GLU A 267 33.14 13.71 -6.38
N GLY A 268 32.62 13.04 -5.34
CA GLY A 268 31.70 13.63 -4.36
C GLY A 268 32.16 13.74 -2.89
N GLU A 269 33.33 13.21 -2.49
CA GLU A 269 33.66 13.01 -1.06
C GLU A 269 34.96 13.67 -0.55
N GLU A 270 35.68 14.50 -1.33
CA GLU A 270 37.01 15.03 -0.94
C GLU A 270 37.15 16.56 -0.68
N GLU A 271 36.07 17.30 -0.41
CA GLU A 271 36.15 18.72 0.01
C GLU A 271 35.20 19.15 1.15
N ASP A 272 35.38 18.65 2.39
CA ASP A 272 34.92 19.39 3.60
C ASP A 272 35.66 19.00 4.90
N ALA A 273 36.96 19.30 4.97
CA ALA A 273 37.77 19.08 6.19
C ALA A 273 38.83 20.16 6.41
N GLY A 274 38.42 21.42 6.66
CA GLY A 274 39.43 22.46 6.91
C GLY A 274 38.99 23.90 7.17
N LEU A 275 38.05 24.18 8.09
CA LEU A 275 37.84 25.55 8.58
C LEU A 275 37.19 25.62 9.98
N ALA A 276 38.01 25.41 11.01
CA ALA A 276 37.61 25.57 12.42
C ALA A 276 38.75 26.10 13.29
N ASP A 277 39.18 27.35 13.06
CA ASP A 277 39.83 28.16 14.10
C ASP A 277 39.69 29.68 13.82
N LEU A 278 39.95 30.50 14.84
CA LEU A 278 39.94 31.98 14.86
C LEU A 278 38.57 32.69 14.86
N VAL A 279 37.97 32.80 16.06
CA VAL A 279 37.25 34.04 16.45
C VAL A 279 37.72 34.49 17.83
N GLY A 280 38.44 35.61 17.88
CA GLY A 280 38.85 36.25 19.12
C GLY A 280 39.28 37.70 18.92
N VAL A 281 39.07 38.51 19.96
CA VAL A 281 39.60 39.88 20.17
C VAL A 281 38.81 41.07 19.57
N GLU A 282 37.98 41.63 20.44
CA GLU A 282 37.84 43.05 20.81
C GLU A 282 37.51 44.17 19.79
N SER A 283 36.37 44.78 20.08
CA SER A 283 36.02 46.20 19.98
C SER A 283 37.17 47.22 19.91
N ARG A 284 37.10 48.16 18.95
CA ARG A 284 37.42 49.58 19.23
C ARG A 284 36.71 50.57 18.29
N SER A 285 36.43 51.73 18.85
CA SER A 285 35.65 52.85 18.30
C SER A 285 36.45 53.75 17.34
N GLY A 286 35.77 54.44 16.40
CA GLY A 286 36.25 55.75 15.93
C GLY A 286 35.79 56.26 14.56
N LEU A 287 34.88 57.24 14.58
CA LEU A 287 34.87 58.47 13.75
C LEU A 287 35.45 58.43 12.31
N SER A 288 34.60 58.73 11.31
CA SER A 288 34.54 60.08 10.69
C SER A 288 33.88 60.09 9.29
N ARG A 289 33.23 61.20 8.95
CA ARG A 289 32.71 61.48 7.59
C ARG A 289 33.85 61.69 6.59
N LYS A 290 33.64 61.27 5.33
CA LYS A 290 33.86 62.14 4.15
C LYS A 290 33.16 61.64 2.89
N THR A 291 32.59 62.59 2.16
CA THR A 291 31.96 62.45 0.84
C THR A 291 32.95 62.81 -0.26
N SER A 292 33.08 61.99 -1.32
CA SER A 292 33.62 62.45 -2.61
C SER A 292 33.26 61.53 -3.78
N SER A 293 33.08 62.15 -4.95
CA SER A 293 32.59 61.62 -6.24
C SER A 293 33.46 60.53 -6.93
N PRO A 294 32.95 59.91 -8.02
CA PRO A 294 33.47 58.64 -8.56
C PRO A 294 34.52 58.78 -9.67
N GLN A 295 35.33 57.73 -9.86
CA GLN A 295 36.08 57.45 -11.09
C GLN A 295 36.40 55.93 -11.22
N PRO A 296 36.91 55.43 -12.37
CA PRO A 296 36.18 54.37 -13.07
C PRO A 296 36.94 53.03 -13.20
N ARG A 297 36.21 52.02 -13.69
CA ARG A 297 36.65 50.84 -14.46
C ARG A 297 38.00 50.23 -14.06
N ARG A 298 37.95 49.08 -13.38
CA ARG A 298 38.88 47.99 -13.62
C ARG A 298 38.10 46.81 -14.18
N ASP A 299 38.54 46.34 -15.34
CA ASP A 299 38.02 45.14 -15.96
C ASP A 299 38.39 43.93 -15.08
N SER A 300 37.38 43.17 -14.66
CA SER A 300 37.56 41.87 -14.03
C SER A 300 37.34 40.78 -15.08
N PRO A 301 38.14 39.70 -15.09
CA PRO A 301 38.06 38.68 -16.11
C PRO A 301 36.71 37.95 -16.05
N SER A 302 36.11 37.71 -17.22
CA SER A 302 34.95 36.84 -17.35
C SER A 302 35.29 35.45 -16.82
N PRO A 303 34.48 34.84 -15.93
CA PRO A 303 34.65 33.43 -15.60
C PRO A 303 34.35 32.61 -16.86
N GLU A 304 35.31 31.77 -17.25
CA GLU A 304 35.19 30.91 -18.41
C GLU A 304 34.00 29.96 -18.24
N SER A 305 33.34 29.68 -19.37
CA SER A 305 32.17 28.81 -19.42
C SER A 305 32.56 27.37 -19.10
N SER A 306 32.50 27.01 -17.82
CA SER A 306 32.36 25.62 -17.40
C SER A 306 31.23 25.00 -18.22
N SER A 307 31.53 23.89 -18.88
CA SER A 307 30.62 23.14 -19.75
C SER A 307 29.46 22.61 -18.91
N ARG A 308 28.42 23.44 -18.76
CA ARG A 308 27.14 23.02 -18.20
C ARG A 308 26.67 21.85 -19.04
N SER A 309 26.62 20.66 -18.42
CA SER A 309 25.86 19.57 -18.99
C SER A 309 24.43 20.05 -19.22
N ASP A 310 23.91 19.85 -20.43
CA ASP A 310 22.53 20.17 -20.82
C ASP A 310 21.55 19.22 -20.12
N SER A 311 21.51 19.34 -18.79
CA SER A 311 20.63 18.61 -17.89
C SER A 311 19.22 19.20 -18.01
N GLU A 312 18.59 18.82 -19.12
CA GLU A 312 17.22 19.09 -19.51
C GLU A 312 16.31 19.24 -18.29
N SER A 313 15.70 20.41 -18.15
CA SER A 313 15.02 20.78 -16.92
C SER A 313 13.81 19.89 -16.63
N ASP A 314 13.49 19.68 -15.35
CA ASP A 314 12.23 19.03 -14.94
C ASP A 314 10.99 19.69 -15.59
N TYR A 315 11.05 20.98 -15.94
CA TYR A 315 9.99 21.69 -16.67
C TYR A 315 9.90 21.25 -18.14
N THR A 316 11.02 21.19 -18.85
CA THR A 316 11.12 20.73 -20.25
C THR A 316 10.54 19.32 -20.36
N LYS A 317 11.02 18.38 -19.53
CA LYS A 317 10.54 16.99 -19.46
C LYS A 317 9.03 16.88 -19.23
N LEU A 318 8.45 17.74 -18.40
CA LEU A 318 7.01 17.75 -18.15
C LEU A 318 6.22 18.32 -19.32
N ARG A 319 6.76 19.32 -20.01
CA ARG A 319 6.16 19.91 -21.22
C ARG A 319 6.16 18.89 -22.36
N ASP A 320 7.29 18.22 -22.58
CA ASP A 320 7.45 17.26 -23.68
C ASP A 320 6.62 15.99 -23.43
N TYR A 321 6.53 15.55 -22.16
CA TYR A 321 5.57 14.50 -21.77
C TYR A 321 4.12 14.89 -22.09
N LEU A 322 3.69 16.13 -21.83
CA LEU A 322 2.34 16.58 -22.20
C LEU A 322 2.16 16.72 -23.71
N LEU A 323 3.21 17.08 -24.45
CA LEU A 323 3.20 17.15 -25.91
C LEU A 323 3.08 15.74 -26.55
N GLU A 324 3.80 14.75 -26.02
CA GLU A 324 3.72 13.33 -26.42
C GLU A 324 2.28 12.79 -26.37
N TYR A 325 1.52 13.17 -25.33
CA TYR A 325 0.11 12.80 -25.18
C TYR A 325 -0.89 13.75 -25.86
N ARG A 326 -0.42 14.75 -26.63
CA ARG A 326 -1.27 15.82 -27.23
C ARG A 326 -2.12 16.59 -26.20
N GLU A 327 -1.68 16.62 -24.94
CA GLU A 327 -2.38 17.23 -23.80
C GLU A 327 -1.74 18.57 -23.36
N LEU A 328 -0.84 19.14 -24.15
CA LEU A 328 -0.17 20.42 -23.86
C LEU A 328 -1.18 21.58 -23.68
N TYR A 329 -2.33 21.53 -24.37
CA TYR A 329 -3.43 22.51 -24.21
C TYR A 329 -3.96 22.59 -22.77
N LEU A 330 -3.79 21.56 -21.95
CA LEU A 330 -4.18 21.59 -20.53
C LEU A 330 -3.38 22.62 -19.71
N LEU A 331 -2.17 23.00 -20.14
CA LEU A 331 -1.41 24.10 -19.53
C LEU A 331 -1.96 25.48 -19.92
N GLU A 332 -2.58 25.64 -21.09
CA GLU A 332 -3.21 26.92 -21.51
C GLU A 332 -4.45 27.27 -20.69
N ASN A 333 -4.90 26.35 -19.84
CA ASN A 333 -6.11 26.40 -19.03
C ASN A 333 -5.85 26.74 -17.54
N ILE A 334 -4.57 26.93 -17.17
CA ILE A 334 -4.16 27.38 -15.84
C ILE A 334 -3.27 28.63 -15.96
N PRO A 335 -3.16 29.46 -14.92
CA PRO A 335 -2.29 30.63 -14.95
C PRO A 335 -0.84 30.24 -15.22
N THR A 336 -0.11 31.05 -15.98
CA THR A 336 1.32 30.82 -16.23
C THR A 336 2.14 31.08 -14.96
N PRO A 337 3.39 30.58 -14.86
CA PRO A 337 4.26 30.84 -13.71
C PRO A 337 4.50 32.33 -13.44
N GLU A 338 4.43 33.16 -14.47
CA GLU A 338 4.61 34.62 -14.42
C GLU A 338 3.35 35.35 -13.91
N GLU A 339 2.16 34.79 -14.13
CA GLU A 339 0.89 35.29 -13.58
C GLU A 339 0.74 34.96 -12.08
N MET A 340 1.51 33.99 -11.59
CA MET A 340 1.51 33.60 -10.18
C MET A 340 2.43 34.45 -9.32
N GLN A 341 1.93 34.85 -8.15
CA GLN A 341 2.69 35.67 -7.21
C GLN A 341 3.62 34.82 -6.35
N PHE A 342 4.93 34.94 -6.60
CA PHE A 342 5.98 34.43 -5.73
C PHE A 342 6.57 35.55 -4.87
N ALA A 343 6.77 35.27 -3.58
CA ALA A 343 7.51 36.13 -2.67
C ALA A 343 8.79 35.43 -2.20
N ASP A 344 9.83 36.21 -1.88
CA ASP A 344 11.02 35.65 -1.23
C ASP A 344 10.68 35.20 0.20
N GLN A 345 11.37 34.16 0.67
CA GLN A 345 11.12 33.54 1.97
C GLN A 345 12.37 33.47 2.83
N THR A 346 12.32 34.12 3.99
CA THR A 346 13.39 34.18 4.98
C THR A 346 12.98 33.59 6.35
N LEU A 347 11.69 33.37 6.59
CA LEU A 347 11.16 33.01 7.91
C LEU A 347 11.26 31.52 8.27
N LEU A 348 11.43 30.63 7.27
CA LEU A 348 11.50 29.18 7.46
C LEU A 348 12.81 28.64 6.86
N PRO A 349 13.88 28.42 7.67
CA PRO A 349 15.19 27.98 7.18
C PRO A 349 15.21 26.63 6.44
N SER A 350 14.14 25.82 6.57
CA SER A 350 13.99 24.52 5.90
C SER A 350 13.17 24.56 4.61
N SER A 351 12.58 25.70 4.23
CA SER A 351 11.89 25.86 2.95
C SER A 351 12.82 26.37 1.86
N GLY A 352 12.41 26.20 0.60
CA GLY A 352 13.04 26.87 -0.53
C GLY A 352 13.05 28.41 -0.40
N PRO A 353 13.87 29.11 -1.22
CA PRO A 353 14.11 30.55 -1.09
C PRO A 353 12.90 31.43 -1.44
N LYS A 354 11.86 30.83 -2.03
CA LYS A 354 10.61 31.50 -2.41
C LYS A 354 9.40 30.72 -1.91
N LYS A 355 8.31 31.44 -1.73
CA LYS A 355 6.98 30.93 -1.37
C LYS A 355 5.95 31.39 -2.42
N LEU A 356 4.96 30.55 -2.67
CA LEU A 356 3.93 30.75 -3.69
C LEU A 356 2.63 31.21 -3.02
N PHE A 357 2.05 32.33 -3.44
CA PHE A 357 0.75 32.77 -2.96
C PHE A 357 -0.36 31.86 -3.50
N VAL A 358 -1.25 31.40 -2.62
CA VAL A 358 -2.30 30.40 -2.93
C VAL A 358 -3.72 30.92 -2.69
N GLY A 359 -3.88 31.96 -1.85
CA GLY A 359 -5.17 32.57 -1.56
C GLY A 359 -5.18 33.29 -0.22
N ARG A 360 -6.38 33.54 0.33
CA ARG A 360 -6.57 34.23 1.61
C ARG A 360 -7.41 33.45 2.60
N HIS A 361 -7.12 33.64 3.88
CA HIS A 361 -7.89 33.08 4.98
C HIS A 361 -9.21 33.85 5.13
N ILE A 362 -10.36 33.17 5.07
CA ILE A 362 -11.67 33.84 4.96
C ILE A 362 -11.97 34.72 6.17
N SER A 363 -11.65 34.25 7.39
CA SER A 363 -12.05 34.95 8.62
C SER A 363 -11.14 36.12 9.02
N SER A 364 -9.88 36.13 8.59
CA SER A 364 -8.90 37.18 8.98
C SER A 364 -8.41 38.02 7.82
N GLY A 365 -8.61 37.59 6.57
CA GLY A 365 -8.04 38.23 5.39
C GLY A 365 -6.55 38.00 5.19
N ASP A 366 -5.86 37.30 6.11
CA ASP A 366 -4.44 37.00 6.02
C ASP A 366 -4.10 36.23 4.74
N ASP A 367 -2.94 36.53 4.16
CA ASP A 367 -2.44 35.84 2.97
C ASP A 367 -1.98 34.40 3.32
N ILE A 368 -2.22 33.46 2.41
CA ILE A 368 -1.83 32.06 2.54
C ILE A 368 -0.80 31.72 1.47
N TYR A 369 0.37 31.28 1.94
CA TYR A 369 1.49 30.87 1.10
C TYR A 369 1.74 29.36 1.18
N ALA A 370 2.12 28.78 0.05
CA ALA A 370 2.67 27.44 -0.03
C ALA A 370 4.20 27.48 -0.08
N HIS A 371 4.81 26.58 0.68
CA HIS A 371 6.26 26.45 0.82
C HIS A 371 6.66 25.04 0.40
N ILE A 372 7.66 24.95 -0.47
CA ILE A 372 8.34 23.69 -0.78
C ILE A 372 9.44 23.46 0.27
N ILE A 373 9.40 22.31 0.95
CA ILE A 373 10.31 21.96 2.05
C ILE A 373 11.08 20.69 1.68
N LYS A 374 12.40 20.76 1.66
CA LYS A 374 13.27 19.64 1.31
C LYS A 374 13.49 18.73 2.53
N LYS A 375 13.20 17.44 2.41
CA LYS A 375 13.48 16.41 3.43
C LYS A 375 14.79 15.68 3.15
N LYS A 376 15.35 15.06 4.19
CA LYS A 376 16.62 14.31 4.14
C LYS A 376 16.70 13.29 2.99
N ALA A 377 15.59 12.66 2.61
CA ALA A 377 15.51 11.68 1.53
C ALA A 377 15.40 12.28 0.11
N GLN A 378 15.87 13.52 -0.12
CA GLN A 378 15.68 14.30 -1.36
C GLN A 378 14.20 14.50 -1.78
N ARG A 379 13.25 14.28 -0.87
CA ARG A 379 11.80 14.44 -1.12
C ARG A 379 11.34 15.85 -0.74
N HIS A 380 10.54 16.48 -1.58
CA HIS A 380 9.94 17.78 -1.30
C HIS A 380 8.52 17.60 -0.79
N GLU A 381 8.21 18.22 0.34
CA GLU A 381 6.85 18.34 0.87
C GLU A 381 6.31 19.75 0.61
N ILE A 382 5.00 19.85 0.36
CA ILE A 382 4.29 21.13 0.30
C ILE A 382 3.60 21.37 1.64
N HIS A 383 3.94 22.47 2.30
CA HIS A 383 3.30 22.93 3.54
C HIS A 383 2.68 24.31 3.29
N PHE A 384 1.50 24.57 3.85
CA PHE A 384 0.80 25.85 3.71
C PHE A 384 0.90 26.63 5.02
N TYR A 385 1.09 27.94 4.93
CA TYR A 385 1.21 28.83 6.08
C TYR A 385 0.33 30.07 5.90
N ARG A 386 -0.34 30.49 6.96
CA ARG A 386 -0.98 31.80 7.10
C ARG A 386 0.07 32.81 7.51
N GLU A 387 0.19 33.91 6.80
CA GLU A 387 1.04 35.02 7.19
C GLU A 387 0.18 36.24 7.53
N SER A 388 0.14 36.59 8.81
CA SER A 388 -0.35 37.89 9.26
C SER A 388 0.85 38.80 9.50
N GLY A 389 0.79 40.07 9.09
CA GLY A 389 1.94 40.99 9.06
C GLY A 389 2.60 41.30 10.41
N HIS A 390 2.09 40.76 11.52
CA HIS A 390 2.58 40.95 12.88
C HIS A 390 2.87 39.65 13.65
N THR A 391 2.62 38.47 13.07
CA THR A 391 2.78 37.19 13.78
C THR A 391 3.69 36.22 13.02
N ALA A 392 4.28 35.27 13.73
CA ALA A 392 4.98 34.15 13.09
C ALA A 392 4.03 33.37 12.14
N PRO A 393 4.51 32.83 11.01
CA PRO A 393 3.67 32.09 10.07
C PRO A 393 3.01 30.87 10.72
N GLU A 394 1.68 30.78 10.65
CA GLU A 394 0.91 29.68 11.25
C GLU A 394 0.66 28.58 10.20
N LYS A 395 1.08 27.35 10.49
CA LYS A 395 0.93 26.24 9.53
C LYS A 395 -0.53 25.78 9.39
N ILE A 396 -1.10 25.94 8.20
CA ILE A 396 -2.45 25.46 7.86
C ILE A 396 -2.39 24.02 7.30
N PRO A 397 -3.18 23.05 7.82
CA PRO A 397 -3.31 21.75 7.19
C PRO A 397 -4.19 21.83 5.93
N ALA A 398 -3.88 21.04 4.89
CA ALA A 398 -4.58 21.10 3.61
C ALA A 398 -6.12 21.02 3.70
N HIS A 399 -6.68 20.26 4.66
CA HIS A 399 -8.14 20.17 4.84
C HIS A 399 -8.79 21.47 5.35
N VAL A 400 -8.06 22.30 6.09
CA VAL A 400 -8.51 23.65 6.46
C VAL A 400 -8.35 24.60 5.28
N LEU A 401 -7.32 24.41 4.43
CA LEU A 401 -7.08 25.23 3.24
C LEU A 401 -8.26 25.19 2.25
N ALA A 402 -8.89 24.04 2.01
CA ALA A 402 -10.02 23.96 1.08
C ALA A 402 -11.22 24.84 1.47
N LYS A 403 -11.35 25.14 2.77
CA LYS A 403 -12.38 26.01 3.35
C LYS A 403 -12.01 27.50 3.28
N GLN A 404 -10.89 27.87 2.64
CA GLN A 404 -10.40 29.24 2.52
C GLN A 404 -10.65 29.83 1.12
N GLN A 405 -10.36 31.12 0.94
CA GLN A 405 -10.45 31.80 -0.35
C GLN A 405 -9.23 31.47 -1.22
N VAL A 406 -9.15 30.21 -1.64
CA VAL A 406 -8.09 29.67 -2.50
C VAL A 406 -8.31 30.14 -3.94
N TRP A 407 -7.23 30.50 -4.64
CA TRP A 407 -7.26 30.99 -6.02
C TRP A 407 -7.19 29.85 -7.06
N HIS A 408 -7.51 30.16 -8.31
CA HIS A 408 -7.30 29.25 -9.45
C HIS A 408 -5.78 29.11 -9.69
N PRO A 409 -5.23 27.90 -9.95
CA PRO A 409 -5.91 26.63 -10.18
C PRO A 409 -6.12 25.76 -8.94
N PHE A 410 -5.58 26.16 -7.79
CA PHE A 410 -5.60 25.35 -6.57
C PHE A 410 -7.02 25.03 -6.09
N ASN A 411 -7.96 25.97 -6.20
CA ASN A 411 -9.37 25.77 -5.83
C ASN A 411 -10.17 24.85 -6.78
N LYS A 412 -9.55 24.38 -7.87
CA LYS A 412 -10.08 23.35 -8.78
C LYS A 412 -9.41 21.98 -8.60
N THR A 413 -8.48 21.84 -7.66
CA THR A 413 -7.81 20.55 -7.38
C THR A 413 -8.64 19.61 -6.49
N TYR A 414 -9.73 20.11 -5.92
CA TYR A 414 -10.63 19.42 -5.01
C TYR A 414 -12.11 19.76 -5.25
N ASP A 415 -13.01 18.95 -4.69
CA ASP A 415 -14.43 19.30 -4.60
C ASP A 415 -14.69 20.19 -3.37
N LYS A 416 -15.44 21.28 -3.55
CA LYS A 416 -15.82 22.19 -2.44
C LYS A 416 -16.91 21.61 -1.56
N ASN A 417 -17.67 20.64 -2.06
CA ASN A 417 -18.82 20.06 -1.38
C ASN A 417 -18.46 18.84 -0.52
N VAL A 418 -17.19 18.41 -0.54
CA VAL A 418 -16.71 17.21 0.16
C VAL A 418 -15.81 17.61 1.32
N ASP A 419 -16.34 17.45 2.55
CA ASP A 419 -15.61 17.64 3.79
C ASP A 419 -15.58 16.32 4.59
N PRO A 420 -14.40 15.77 4.94
CA PRO A 420 -13.05 16.27 4.64
C PRO A 420 -12.62 16.03 3.20
N ILE A 421 -11.69 16.85 2.70
CA ILE A 421 -11.06 16.62 1.39
C ILE A 421 -10.36 15.26 1.35
N ASP A 422 -10.50 14.54 0.24
CA ASP A 422 -9.90 13.22 0.08
C ASP A 422 -8.36 13.28 -0.04
N ARG A 423 -7.71 12.14 0.21
CA ARG A 423 -6.29 11.93 -0.05
C ARG A 423 -5.92 12.19 -1.52
N SER A 424 -6.77 11.86 -2.49
CA SER A 424 -6.51 12.11 -3.91
C SER A 424 -6.52 13.60 -4.25
N ASP A 425 -7.44 14.37 -3.65
CA ASP A 425 -7.51 15.83 -3.77
C ASP A 425 -6.25 16.50 -3.21
N LYS A 426 -5.83 16.11 -2.00
CA LYS A 426 -4.58 16.59 -1.39
C LYS A 426 -3.35 16.27 -2.25
N ILE A 427 -3.35 15.14 -2.97
CA ILE A 427 -2.29 14.80 -3.93
C ILE A 427 -2.35 15.75 -5.13
N ARG A 428 -3.51 15.97 -5.76
CA ARG A 428 -3.68 16.94 -6.87
C ARG A 428 -3.19 18.34 -6.48
N LEU A 429 -3.62 18.85 -5.33
CA LEU A 429 -3.20 20.15 -4.80
C LEU A 429 -1.67 20.25 -4.67
N ASN A 430 -1.04 19.24 -4.06
CA ASN A 430 0.42 19.22 -3.89
C ASN A 430 1.18 19.12 -5.22
N LEU A 431 0.65 18.39 -6.22
CA LEU A 431 1.23 18.30 -7.56
C LEU A 431 1.18 19.65 -8.28
N MET A 432 0.06 20.37 -8.22
CA MET A 432 -0.05 21.70 -8.84
C MET A 432 0.93 22.70 -8.23
N VAL A 433 1.04 22.74 -6.90
CA VAL A 433 2.02 23.61 -6.22
C VAL A 433 3.45 23.24 -6.62
N LYS A 434 3.80 21.94 -6.63
CA LYS A 434 5.12 21.49 -7.09
C LYS A 434 5.41 21.90 -8.53
N TRP A 435 4.44 21.78 -9.44
CA TRP A 435 4.61 22.21 -10.83
C TRP A 435 4.95 23.69 -10.94
N TYR A 436 4.26 24.58 -10.22
CA TYR A 436 4.61 26.01 -10.22
C TYR A 436 6.04 26.27 -9.72
N PHE A 437 6.51 25.57 -8.69
CA PHE A 437 7.91 25.68 -8.24
C PHE A 437 8.93 25.15 -9.26
N ILE A 438 8.58 24.13 -10.04
CA ILE A 438 9.42 23.62 -11.15
C ILE A 438 9.44 24.64 -12.30
N ALA A 439 8.27 25.09 -12.75
CA ALA A 439 8.10 25.97 -13.90
C ALA A 439 8.68 27.38 -13.66
N ALA A 440 8.63 27.89 -12.43
CA ALA A 440 9.30 29.13 -12.03
C ALA A 440 10.83 28.97 -11.82
N GLY A 441 11.41 27.80 -12.12
CA GLY A 441 12.85 27.56 -12.01
C GLY A 441 13.39 27.42 -10.58
N ILE A 442 12.53 27.24 -9.58
CA ILE A 442 12.89 27.23 -8.14
C ILE A 442 13.25 25.82 -7.66
N ALA A 443 12.64 24.77 -8.24
CA ALA A 443 12.76 23.37 -7.79
C ALA A 443 13.37 22.43 -8.86
N ASN A 444 14.38 22.92 -9.58
CA ASN A 444 14.96 22.24 -10.74
C ASN A 444 15.54 20.86 -10.42
N ASN A 445 15.37 19.92 -11.36
CA ASN A 445 16.03 18.60 -11.42
C ASN A 445 15.91 17.78 -10.12
N SER A 446 14.77 17.92 -9.44
CA SER A 446 14.58 17.45 -8.07
C SER A 446 13.27 16.71 -7.87
N VAL A 447 12.17 17.18 -8.45
CA VAL A 447 10.83 16.62 -8.21
C VAL A 447 10.61 15.35 -9.03
N LEU A 448 11.09 15.29 -10.27
CA LEU A 448 10.97 14.08 -11.10
C LEU A 448 11.81 12.92 -10.53
N LYS A 449 12.93 13.23 -9.84
CA LYS A 449 13.76 12.23 -9.16
C LYS A 449 13.05 11.57 -7.96
N GLU A 450 12.11 12.26 -7.31
CA GLU A 450 11.38 11.71 -6.16
C GLU A 450 10.41 10.58 -6.51
N ALA A 451 9.82 10.64 -7.70
CA ALA A 451 8.67 9.83 -8.08
C ALA A 451 8.52 9.73 -9.60
N ARG A 452 8.85 8.57 -10.16
CA ARG A 452 8.81 8.29 -11.61
C ARG A 452 7.41 8.43 -12.23
N ASP A 453 6.36 8.35 -11.42
CA ASP A 453 4.95 8.53 -11.80
C ASP A 453 4.46 9.99 -11.69
N TYR A 454 5.34 10.95 -11.38
CA TYR A 454 4.97 12.36 -11.27
C TYR A 454 4.37 12.92 -12.57
N PRO A 455 4.94 12.72 -13.78
CA PRO A 455 4.37 13.27 -15.02
C PRO A 455 2.93 12.79 -15.27
N HIS A 456 2.69 11.48 -15.14
CA HIS A 456 1.35 10.89 -15.29
C HIS A 456 0.34 11.44 -14.28
N ARG A 457 0.74 11.58 -13.00
CA ARG A 457 -0.15 12.13 -11.96
C ARG A 457 -0.39 13.63 -12.14
N PHE A 458 0.60 14.37 -12.61
CA PHE A 458 0.46 15.79 -12.93
C PHE A 458 -0.52 15.99 -14.11
N ARG A 459 -0.35 15.24 -15.20
CA ARG A 459 -1.30 15.16 -16.32
C ARG A 459 -2.73 14.87 -15.85
N SER A 460 -2.90 13.85 -15.00
CA SER A 460 -4.19 13.50 -14.40
C SER A 460 -4.79 14.64 -13.53
N ALA A 461 -3.96 15.40 -12.82
CA ALA A 461 -4.40 16.56 -12.06
C ALA A 461 -4.87 17.72 -12.96
N LEU A 462 -4.16 17.99 -14.06
CA LEU A 462 -4.57 18.97 -15.08
C LEU A 462 -5.92 18.59 -15.72
N ALA A 463 -6.09 17.34 -16.14
CA ALA A 463 -7.34 16.86 -16.73
C ALA A 463 -8.52 16.90 -15.72
N TYR A 464 -8.26 16.74 -14.42
CA TYR A 464 -9.25 16.96 -13.37
C TYR A 464 -9.65 18.44 -13.25
N ILE A 465 -8.67 19.35 -13.27
CA ILE A 465 -8.89 20.81 -13.20
C ILE A 465 -9.69 21.29 -14.41
N ALA A 466 -9.34 20.87 -15.62
CA ALA A 466 -10.10 21.16 -16.85
C ALA A 466 -11.57 20.75 -16.70
N ARG A 467 -11.82 19.49 -16.30
CA ARG A 467 -13.19 19.00 -16.04
C ARG A 467 -13.95 19.81 -14.98
N LYS A 468 -13.26 20.28 -13.93
CA LYS A 468 -13.82 21.14 -12.87
C LYS A 468 -13.98 22.61 -13.28
N MET A 469 -13.42 23.05 -14.40
CA MET A 469 -13.75 24.34 -15.04
C MET A 469 -14.97 24.24 -15.96
N GLY A 470 -15.17 23.09 -16.59
CA GLY A 470 -16.27 22.85 -17.53
C GLY A 470 -15.95 23.31 -18.96
N PRO A 471 -16.65 22.78 -19.97
CA PRO A 471 -16.27 22.92 -21.37
C PRO A 471 -16.24 24.37 -21.86
N ALA A 472 -17.10 25.25 -21.32
CA ALA A 472 -17.13 26.67 -21.70
C ALA A 472 -15.92 27.49 -21.21
N ALA A 473 -15.19 27.02 -20.21
CA ALA A 473 -14.00 27.68 -19.66
C ALA A 473 -12.68 26.98 -20.05
N VAL A 474 -12.77 25.76 -20.58
CA VAL A 474 -11.62 25.01 -21.09
C VAL A 474 -11.41 25.40 -22.56
N LYS A 475 -10.26 26.02 -22.86
CA LYS A 475 -9.76 26.11 -24.23
C LYS A 475 -9.65 24.67 -24.77
N PRO A 476 -10.34 24.33 -25.87
CA PRO A 476 -10.21 23.00 -26.46
C PRO A 476 -8.76 22.76 -26.89
N PRO A 477 -8.39 21.50 -27.22
CA PRO A 477 -7.23 21.28 -28.06
C PRO A 477 -7.32 22.22 -29.26
N LYS A 478 -6.25 22.95 -29.56
CA LYS A 478 -6.08 23.46 -30.93
C LYS A 478 -5.89 22.22 -31.78
N GLU A 479 -6.97 21.73 -32.34
CA GLU A 479 -6.89 20.83 -33.50
C GLU A 479 -5.97 21.55 -34.47
N ALA A 480 -4.88 20.88 -34.85
CA ALA A 480 -3.88 21.49 -35.69
C ALA A 480 -4.59 21.78 -37.02
N ASP A 481 -4.77 23.07 -37.31
CA ASP A 481 -5.52 23.57 -38.47
C ASP A 481 -4.68 23.42 -39.75
N GLU A 482 -4.14 22.20 -39.93
CA GLU A 482 -3.23 21.75 -41.00
C GLU A 482 -3.95 21.65 -42.37
N SER A 483 -5.09 22.34 -42.53
CA SER A 483 -5.99 22.21 -43.68
C SER A 483 -6.45 23.53 -44.30
N GLN A 484 -6.02 24.70 -43.79
CA GLN A 484 -6.28 26.00 -44.44
C GLN A 484 -5.08 26.97 -44.42
N GLU A 485 -3.88 26.49 -44.75
CA GLU A 485 -3.00 27.32 -45.59
C GLU A 485 -3.52 27.19 -47.03
N GLU A 486 -4.51 28.01 -47.40
CA GLU A 486 -4.86 28.22 -48.80
C GLU A 486 -3.62 28.81 -49.50
N GLU A 487 -3.16 28.14 -50.56
CA GLU A 487 -2.10 28.64 -51.43
C GLU A 487 -2.60 29.91 -52.11
N ASP A 488 -2.21 31.07 -51.59
CA ASP A 488 -2.37 32.38 -52.22
C ASP A 488 -1.39 32.48 -53.42
N GLU A 489 -1.57 31.62 -54.42
CA GLU A 489 -0.88 31.69 -55.71
C GLU A 489 -1.28 32.99 -56.43
N PRO A 490 -0.33 33.85 -56.80
CA PRO A 490 -0.63 35.04 -57.57
C PRO A 490 -1.06 34.65 -58.99
N GLN A 491 -2.31 34.95 -59.31
CA GLN A 491 -2.95 34.70 -60.60
C GLN A 491 -2.09 35.14 -61.81
N GLU A 492 -1.62 34.18 -62.61
CA GLU A 492 -1.33 34.42 -64.03
C GLU A 492 -2.52 33.95 -64.88
N GLU A 493 -3.01 34.86 -65.74
CA GLU A 493 -4.11 34.60 -66.65
C GLU A 493 -3.71 33.56 -67.71
N HIS A 494 -4.42 32.43 -67.86
CA HIS A 494 -4.58 31.83 -69.20
C HIS A 494 -5.80 30.91 -69.39
N MET A 495 -6.60 31.34 -70.38
CA MET A 495 -7.69 30.72 -71.13
C MET A 495 -8.00 29.20 -71.03
N LEU A 496 -9.30 28.91 -70.88
CA LEU A 496 -10.14 27.98 -71.68
C LEU A 496 -9.61 26.58 -72.03
N THR A 497 -10.34 25.54 -71.57
CA THR A 497 -11.21 24.73 -72.45
C THR A 497 -12.27 23.96 -71.65
N ASP A 498 -13.33 23.57 -72.34
CA ASP A 498 -14.52 22.85 -71.85
C ASP A 498 -14.28 21.34 -71.58
N ASP A 499 -15.37 20.66 -71.19
CA ASP A 499 -15.62 19.21 -71.16
C ASP A 499 -14.85 18.35 -70.13
N ASP A 500 -15.53 17.88 -69.07
CA ASP A 500 -16.24 16.58 -69.13
C ASP A 500 -17.12 16.33 -67.88
N ASP A 501 -18.25 15.64 -68.08
CA ASP A 501 -19.18 15.21 -67.03
C ASP A 501 -18.61 14.08 -66.14
N ILE A 502 -18.98 14.04 -64.85
CA ILE A 502 -19.36 12.81 -64.12
C ILE A 502 -20.28 13.17 -62.94
N ASP A 503 -21.50 12.64 -62.98
CA ASP A 503 -22.44 12.53 -61.86
C ASP A 503 -22.17 11.19 -61.16
N ASP A 504 -22.09 11.20 -59.83
CA ASP A 504 -22.36 9.99 -59.03
C ASP A 504 -22.92 10.36 -57.65
N SER A 505 -24.24 10.51 -57.61
CA SER A 505 -25.04 10.57 -56.39
C SER A 505 -25.04 9.24 -55.59
N GLN A 506 -25.42 9.32 -54.31
CA GLN A 506 -25.39 8.28 -53.24
C GLN A 506 -24.05 8.28 -52.47
N ILE A 507 -24.01 8.38 -51.13
CA ILE A 507 -24.92 7.79 -50.13
C ILE A 507 -25.36 8.83 -49.09
N LEU A 508 -26.65 8.85 -48.78
CA LEU A 508 -27.27 9.67 -47.76
C LEU A 508 -27.86 8.74 -46.69
N THR A 509 -27.27 8.69 -45.49
CA THR A 509 -27.85 7.91 -44.38
C THR A 509 -27.93 8.74 -43.11
N THR A 510 -29.16 9.15 -42.81
CA THR A 510 -29.60 9.85 -41.60
C THR A 510 -29.41 9.03 -40.33
N LEU A 511 -29.12 9.69 -39.20
CA LEU A 511 -29.67 9.31 -37.90
C LEU A 511 -29.75 10.53 -36.96
N ASP A 512 -30.97 10.98 -36.70
CA ASP A 512 -31.35 12.02 -35.74
C ASP A 512 -31.65 11.36 -34.38
N VAL A 513 -31.08 11.89 -33.30
CA VAL A 513 -31.51 11.62 -31.92
C VAL A 513 -31.48 12.92 -31.13
N SER A 514 -32.54 13.71 -31.29
CA SER A 514 -32.88 14.82 -30.41
C SER A 514 -33.96 14.38 -29.42
N GLN A 515 -33.65 14.44 -28.11
CA GLN A 515 -34.56 14.59 -26.94
C GLN A 515 -33.92 14.03 -25.65
N ILE A 516 -33.66 14.91 -24.69
CA ILE A 516 -34.03 14.83 -23.26
C ILE A 516 -33.71 16.22 -22.69
N GLU A 517 -34.74 17.06 -22.61
CA GLU A 517 -34.75 18.17 -21.67
C GLU A 517 -35.33 17.65 -20.35
N MET A 518 -34.69 17.97 -19.22
CA MET A 518 -35.31 17.85 -17.91
C MET A 518 -35.13 19.15 -17.13
N THR A 519 -36.27 19.76 -16.84
CA THR A 519 -36.42 20.99 -16.07
C THR A 519 -36.01 20.79 -14.62
N LEU A 520 -35.34 21.79 -14.04
CA LEU A 520 -35.01 21.85 -12.62
C LEU A 520 -35.68 23.10 -12.04
N ASP A 521 -36.80 22.87 -11.35
CA ASP A 521 -37.57 23.94 -10.71
C ASP A 521 -37.08 24.27 -9.30
N GLU A 522 -37.38 25.51 -8.94
CA GLU A 522 -36.98 26.27 -7.76
C GLU A 522 -37.79 25.90 -6.51
N VAL A 523 -37.13 25.62 -5.38
CA VAL A 523 -37.77 25.65 -4.04
C VAL A 523 -36.84 26.33 -3.03
N ALA A 524 -37.36 27.35 -2.36
CA ALA A 524 -36.62 28.18 -1.41
C ALA A 524 -36.86 27.79 0.06
N THR A 525 -35.81 28.01 0.87
CA THR A 525 -35.79 28.40 2.30
C THR A 525 -36.99 28.11 3.22
N SER A 526 -36.71 27.43 4.33
CA SER A 526 -37.24 27.86 5.64
C SER A 526 -36.24 27.56 6.78
N GLU A 527 -36.08 28.53 7.68
CA GLU A 527 -35.43 28.39 8.98
C GLU A 527 -36.48 27.94 10.01
N ASP A 528 -36.12 27.11 11.01
CA ASP A 528 -36.74 27.20 12.34
C ASP A 528 -35.86 26.60 13.45
N THR A 529 -36.29 26.78 14.70
CA THR A 529 -35.50 26.80 15.95
C THR A 529 -36.16 25.94 17.05
N GLY A 530 -35.43 25.72 18.17
CA GLY A 530 -35.90 24.95 19.35
C GLY A 530 -35.12 23.64 19.52
N ASN A 531 -34.24 23.40 20.48
CA ASN A 531 -34.21 23.74 21.92
C ASN A 531 -35.39 23.20 22.72
N GLU A 532 -35.22 22.02 23.33
CA GLU A 532 -35.83 21.76 24.64
C GLU A 532 -34.99 20.84 25.53
N GLN A 533 -35.05 21.12 26.84
CA GLN A 533 -34.40 20.37 27.92
C GLN A 533 -35.36 19.33 28.51
N HIS A 534 -34.87 18.57 29.51
CA HIS A 534 -35.54 17.60 30.39
C HIS A 534 -35.37 16.12 29.95
N GLY A 535 -35.09 15.19 30.87
CA GLY A 535 -34.88 15.36 32.31
C GLY A 535 -34.28 14.14 33.02
N ARG A 536 -33.82 14.37 34.26
CA ARG A 536 -33.46 13.31 35.23
C ARG A 536 -34.67 12.44 35.56
N MET A 537 -34.46 11.14 35.78
CA MET A 537 -35.05 10.42 36.92
C MET A 537 -34.08 9.37 37.48
N ASN A 538 -34.19 9.11 38.78
CA ASN A 538 -33.41 8.13 39.54
C ASN A 538 -34.18 6.80 39.72
N GLY A 539 -33.48 5.80 40.25
CA GLY A 539 -34.07 4.60 40.87
C GLY A 539 -33.99 3.34 39.99
N ASP A 540 -33.99 2.14 40.56
CA ASP A 540 -33.61 1.74 41.92
C ASP A 540 -33.24 0.24 41.88
N THR A 541 -32.50 -0.28 42.87
CA THR A 541 -32.16 -1.71 42.94
C THR A 541 -33.40 -2.57 43.26
N PRO A 542 -33.43 -3.84 42.79
CA PRO A 542 -33.27 -4.89 43.80
C PRO A 542 -32.40 -6.10 43.40
N GLN A 543 -31.80 -6.62 44.46
CA GLN A 543 -31.10 -7.89 44.69
C GLN A 543 -31.83 -9.16 44.22
N SER A 544 -31.09 -10.16 43.73
CA SER A 544 -31.45 -11.60 43.78
C SER A 544 -30.23 -12.48 43.50
N GLU A 545 -29.85 -13.32 44.47
CA GLU A 545 -29.00 -14.51 44.26
C GLU A 545 -29.88 -15.65 43.71
N PRO A 546 -29.30 -16.67 43.05
CA PRO A 546 -29.02 -17.90 43.80
C PRO A 546 -27.77 -18.70 43.35
N VAL A 547 -27.41 -19.64 44.23
CA VAL A 547 -26.40 -20.72 44.17
C VAL A 547 -27.12 -21.95 44.81
N PRO A 548 -26.81 -23.26 44.55
CA PRO A 548 -25.74 -23.90 43.77
C PRO A 548 -26.20 -25.01 42.77
N GLU A 549 -25.21 -25.76 42.26
CA GLU A 549 -25.19 -27.23 42.01
C GLU A 549 -25.83 -27.86 40.76
N GLY A 550 -25.10 -28.85 40.19
CA GLY A 550 -25.55 -29.69 39.10
C GLY A 550 -24.46 -30.12 38.09
N GLU A 551 -23.43 -30.85 38.52
CA GLU A 551 -22.58 -31.59 37.57
C GLU A 551 -23.31 -32.85 37.07
N PRO A 552 -23.17 -33.18 35.78
CA PRO A 552 -23.15 -34.57 35.35
C PRO A 552 -21.86 -34.88 34.58
N GLN A 553 -21.07 -35.82 35.11
CA GLN A 553 -20.03 -36.49 34.33
C GLN A 553 -20.70 -37.26 33.18
N LEU A 554 -20.16 -37.15 31.97
CA LEU A 554 -20.50 -38.04 30.86
C LEU A 554 -19.25 -38.80 30.45
N GLU A 555 -19.35 -40.12 30.50
CA GLU A 555 -18.32 -41.07 30.10
C GLU A 555 -18.08 -41.03 28.58
N PRO A 556 -16.88 -41.40 28.10
CA PRO A 556 -16.57 -41.40 26.67
C PRO A 556 -17.31 -42.54 25.94
N THR A 557 -18.12 -42.19 24.94
CA THR A 557 -18.69 -43.17 23.99
C THR A 557 -17.65 -43.63 22.95
N PRO A 558 -17.78 -44.86 22.40
CA PRO A 558 -16.71 -45.50 21.63
C PRO A 558 -16.44 -44.86 20.26
N GLU A 559 -15.23 -45.09 19.74
CA GLU A 559 -14.84 -44.75 18.37
C GLU A 559 -15.75 -45.47 17.35
N ALA A 560 -16.24 -44.72 16.37
CA ALA A 560 -16.93 -45.28 15.22
C ALA A 560 -15.89 -45.62 14.13
N GLU A 561 -15.88 -46.88 13.71
CA GLU A 561 -15.04 -47.34 12.59
C GLU A 561 -15.36 -46.58 11.29
N PRO A 562 -14.37 -46.32 10.41
CA PRO A 562 -14.59 -45.61 9.16
C PRO A 562 -15.45 -46.44 8.20
N GLN A 563 -16.60 -45.90 7.78
CA GLN A 563 -17.38 -46.46 6.70
C GLN A 563 -16.65 -46.35 5.35
N PRO A 564 -16.86 -47.30 4.42
CA PRO A 564 -16.17 -47.32 3.13
C PRO A 564 -16.52 -46.11 2.26
N GLU A 565 -15.58 -45.73 1.40
CA GLU A 565 -15.72 -44.60 0.47
C GLU A 565 -16.94 -44.80 -0.47
N PRO A 566 -17.79 -43.77 -0.65
CA PRO A 566 -18.87 -43.84 -1.61
C PRO A 566 -18.28 -43.84 -3.03
N THR A 567 -18.53 -44.93 -3.77
CA THR A 567 -18.31 -44.98 -5.22
C THR A 567 -19.04 -43.82 -5.90
N PRO A 568 -18.45 -43.15 -6.90
CA PRO A 568 -19.09 -42.02 -7.57
C PRO A 568 -20.38 -42.46 -8.26
N GLU A 569 -21.52 -41.99 -7.76
CA GLU A 569 -22.79 -42.13 -8.47
C GLU A 569 -22.75 -41.33 -9.78
N SER A 570 -23.30 -41.94 -10.83
CA SER A 570 -23.37 -41.35 -12.18
C SER A 570 -24.04 -39.98 -12.17
N GLU A 571 -23.54 -39.06 -13.00
CA GLU A 571 -24.19 -37.77 -13.24
C GLU A 571 -25.68 -37.98 -13.57
N PRO A 572 -26.61 -37.30 -12.87
CA PRO A 572 -28.01 -37.34 -13.25
C PRO A 572 -28.18 -36.74 -14.65
N PRO A 573 -29.03 -37.33 -15.52
CA PRO A 573 -29.29 -36.76 -16.83
C PRO A 573 -29.86 -35.33 -16.68
N PRO A 574 -29.57 -34.42 -17.62
CA PRO A 574 -29.98 -33.03 -17.51
C PRO A 574 -31.49 -32.92 -17.34
N GLU A 575 -31.92 -32.20 -16.29
CA GLU A 575 -33.34 -31.97 -16.04
C GLU A 575 -33.98 -31.28 -17.26
N PRO A 576 -35.21 -31.68 -17.64
CA PRO A 576 -35.90 -31.04 -18.76
C PRO A 576 -36.09 -29.55 -18.46
N ALA A 577 -35.84 -28.72 -19.47
CA ALA A 577 -36.05 -27.27 -19.35
C ALA A 577 -37.47 -26.99 -18.84
N PRO A 578 -37.65 -26.11 -17.84
CA PRO A 578 -38.96 -25.85 -17.25
C PRO A 578 -39.89 -25.33 -18.34
N GLU A 579 -40.99 -26.05 -18.57
CA GLU A 579 -42.09 -25.56 -19.40
C GLU A 579 -42.58 -24.23 -18.82
N ALA A 580 -42.81 -23.26 -19.69
CA ALA A 580 -43.19 -21.91 -19.28
C ALA A 580 -44.46 -21.95 -18.42
N GLU A 581 -44.37 -21.51 -17.17
CA GLU A 581 -45.54 -21.37 -16.31
C GLU A 581 -46.59 -20.52 -17.04
N PRO A 582 -47.87 -20.93 -17.02
CA PRO A 582 -48.92 -20.18 -17.71
C PRO A 582 -49.00 -18.77 -17.13
N GLN A 583 -48.97 -17.76 -18.01
CA GLN A 583 -49.17 -16.37 -17.59
C GLN A 583 -50.45 -16.29 -16.74
N PRO A 584 -50.38 -15.72 -15.52
CA PRO A 584 -51.55 -15.62 -14.68
C PRO A 584 -52.61 -14.77 -15.39
N GLU A 585 -53.79 -15.36 -15.62
CA GLU A 585 -54.93 -14.63 -16.18
C GLU A 585 -55.22 -13.40 -15.30
N PRO A 586 -55.51 -12.22 -15.90
CA PRO A 586 -55.69 -11.00 -15.13
C PRO A 586 -56.88 -11.14 -14.19
N MET A 587 -56.60 -11.18 -12.88
CA MET A 587 -57.64 -11.15 -11.85
C MET A 587 -58.55 -9.92 -12.07
N PRO A 588 -59.88 -10.08 -11.91
CA PRO A 588 -60.82 -9.00 -12.16
C PRO A 588 -60.53 -7.80 -11.23
N GLU A 589 -60.55 -6.59 -11.80
CA GLU A 589 -60.30 -5.33 -11.09
C GLU A 589 -61.24 -5.18 -9.88
N ALA A 590 -60.75 -5.58 -8.71
CA ALA A 590 -61.42 -5.34 -7.44
C ALA A 590 -61.40 -3.84 -7.16
N LYS A 591 -62.51 -3.17 -7.47
CA LYS A 591 -62.71 -1.72 -7.27
C LYS A 591 -62.40 -1.34 -5.82
N LEU A 592 -61.20 -0.82 -5.60
CA LEU A 592 -60.73 -0.40 -4.28
C LEU A 592 -61.69 0.64 -3.69
N PRO A 593 -62.01 0.56 -2.38
CA PRO A 593 -62.90 1.50 -1.74
C PRO A 593 -62.25 2.88 -1.65
N ARG A 594 -62.59 3.76 -2.60
CA ARG A 594 -62.35 5.21 -2.52
C ARG A 594 -62.98 5.74 -1.23
N GLY A 595 -62.18 6.19 -0.25
CA GLY A 595 -62.78 6.76 0.96
C GLY A 595 -61.92 7.03 2.20
N LYS A 596 -60.65 6.61 2.26
CA LYS A 596 -59.74 7.07 3.32
C LYS A 596 -58.67 7.98 2.73
N LYS A 597 -58.64 9.22 3.25
CA LYS A 597 -57.57 10.19 2.97
C LYS A 597 -56.28 9.60 3.55
N ARG A 598 -55.34 9.16 2.71
CA ARG A 598 -53.95 9.00 3.13
C ARG A 598 -53.50 10.36 3.69
N THR A 599 -53.01 10.39 4.91
CA THR A 599 -52.41 11.61 5.49
C THR A 599 -51.08 11.86 4.79
N ALA A 600 -50.58 13.11 4.82
CA ALA A 600 -49.28 13.43 4.21
C ALA A 600 -48.13 12.55 4.78
N GLU A 601 -48.27 12.18 6.06
CA GLU A 601 -47.41 11.27 6.81
C GLU A 601 -47.19 9.90 6.13
N ASP A 602 -48.21 9.33 5.46
CA ASP A 602 -48.07 8.04 4.74
C ASP A 602 -47.09 8.16 3.55
N ALA A 603 -47.07 9.31 2.87
CA ALA A 603 -46.19 9.56 1.72
C ALA A 603 -44.74 9.80 2.15
N GLU A 604 -44.54 10.48 3.29
CA GLU A 604 -43.21 10.64 3.90
C GLU A 604 -42.63 9.28 4.33
N PHE A 605 -43.47 8.37 4.84
CA PHE A 605 -43.03 7.03 5.22
C PHE A 605 -42.66 6.15 4.00
N GLU A 606 -43.43 6.20 2.91
CA GLU A 606 -43.07 5.55 1.63
C GLU A 606 -41.73 6.10 1.09
N SER A 607 -41.50 7.42 1.18
CA SER A 607 -40.22 8.05 0.78
C SER A 607 -39.03 7.61 1.64
N LEU A 608 -39.17 7.59 2.97
CA LEU A 608 -38.13 7.11 3.89
C LEU A 608 -37.78 5.64 3.66
N ALA A 609 -38.77 4.78 3.37
CA ALA A 609 -38.54 3.39 3.02
C ALA A 609 -37.73 3.23 1.71
N GLN A 610 -37.97 4.11 0.73
CA GLN A 610 -37.20 4.13 -0.52
C GLN A 610 -35.75 4.59 -0.29
N ILE A 611 -35.53 5.62 0.54
CA ILE A 611 -34.18 6.09 0.91
C ILE A 611 -33.40 4.98 1.64
N VAL A 612 -34.03 4.29 2.60
CA VAL A 612 -33.39 3.19 3.35
C VAL A 612 -33.04 2.00 2.46
N THR A 613 -33.86 1.67 1.46
CA THR A 613 -33.52 0.59 0.51
C THR A 613 -32.39 0.99 -0.45
N GLN A 614 -32.34 2.26 -0.88
CA GLN A 614 -31.22 2.79 -1.67
C GLN A 614 -29.89 2.81 -0.88
N ASP A 615 -29.89 3.23 0.39
CA ASP A 615 -28.71 3.21 1.26
C ASP A 615 -28.17 1.78 1.47
N GLN A 616 -29.06 0.80 1.65
CA GLN A 616 -28.68 -0.61 1.71
C GLN A 616 -28.07 -1.11 0.39
N GLN A 617 -28.57 -0.66 -0.76
CA GLN A 617 -28.01 -1.02 -2.07
C GLN A 617 -26.62 -0.40 -2.27
N LEU A 618 -26.44 0.88 -1.96
CA LEU A 618 -25.14 1.56 -2.01
C LEU A 618 -24.14 0.90 -1.05
N THR A 619 -24.57 0.55 0.16
CA THR A 619 -23.75 -0.20 1.12
C THR A 619 -23.29 -1.55 0.54
N ARG A 620 -24.14 -2.29 -0.18
CA ARG A 620 -23.73 -3.54 -0.87
C ARG A 620 -22.71 -3.28 -1.98
N GLN A 621 -22.90 -2.23 -2.78
CA GLN A 621 -21.95 -1.86 -3.84
C GLN A 621 -20.59 -1.45 -3.28
N ILE A 622 -20.55 -0.64 -2.21
CA ILE A 622 -19.31 -0.24 -1.53
C ILE A 622 -18.56 -1.49 -1.04
N ASN A 623 -19.24 -2.43 -0.38
CA ASN A 623 -18.59 -3.67 0.08
C ASN A 623 -18.06 -4.53 -1.09
N ALA A 624 -18.77 -4.59 -2.22
CA ALA A 624 -18.32 -5.34 -3.39
C ALA A 624 -17.05 -4.74 -4.02
N VAL A 625 -16.97 -3.40 -4.14
CA VAL A 625 -15.75 -2.70 -4.61
C VAL A 625 -14.58 -2.89 -3.64
N ASP A 626 -14.85 -2.87 -2.33
CA ASP A 626 -13.85 -3.12 -1.29
C ASP A 626 -13.27 -4.56 -1.37
N ASP A 627 -14.11 -5.54 -1.72
CA ASP A 627 -13.69 -6.93 -1.94
C ASP A 627 -12.92 -7.11 -3.27
N GLU A 628 -13.26 -6.35 -4.32
CA GLU A 628 -12.48 -6.31 -5.58
C GLU A 628 -11.08 -5.71 -5.37
N LEU A 629 -10.99 -4.59 -4.63
CA LEU A 629 -9.71 -3.97 -4.28
C LEU A 629 -8.80 -4.93 -3.50
N ASP A 630 -9.36 -5.71 -2.57
CA ASP A 630 -8.65 -6.76 -1.84
C ASP A 630 -8.13 -7.87 -2.77
N ILE A 631 -8.89 -8.26 -3.80
CA ILE A 631 -8.44 -9.24 -4.81
C ILE A 631 -7.26 -8.68 -5.59
N LEU A 632 -7.35 -7.43 -6.05
CA LEU A 632 -6.30 -6.75 -6.82
C LEU A 632 -5.01 -6.55 -6.02
N ASP A 633 -5.09 -6.15 -4.74
CA ASP A 633 -3.90 -5.99 -3.88
C ASP A 633 -3.18 -7.34 -3.65
N ILE A 634 -3.92 -8.45 -3.58
CA ILE A 634 -3.33 -9.79 -3.44
C ILE A 634 -2.72 -10.28 -4.76
N GLN A 635 -3.33 -10.01 -5.92
CA GLN A 635 -2.72 -10.26 -7.22
C GLN A 635 -1.42 -9.45 -7.40
N ARG A 636 -1.45 -8.15 -7.03
CA ARG A 636 -0.29 -7.27 -7.03
C ARG A 636 0.83 -7.80 -6.13
N HIS A 637 0.52 -8.29 -4.94
CA HIS A 637 1.52 -8.91 -4.05
C HIS A 637 2.12 -10.18 -4.66
N ALA A 638 1.31 -11.04 -5.28
CA ALA A 638 1.79 -12.25 -5.95
C ALA A 638 2.72 -11.92 -7.15
N LEU A 639 2.41 -10.88 -7.93
CA LEU A 639 3.27 -10.40 -9.01
C LEU A 639 4.58 -9.78 -8.50
N MET A 640 4.53 -9.02 -7.40
CA MET A 640 5.73 -8.48 -6.76
C MET A 640 6.65 -9.60 -6.24
N GLU A 641 6.08 -10.66 -5.65
CA GLU A 641 6.85 -11.82 -5.21
C GLU A 641 7.46 -12.60 -6.38
N LYS A 642 6.71 -12.80 -7.47
CA LYS A 642 7.23 -13.39 -8.71
C LYS A 642 8.39 -12.58 -9.28
N ARG A 643 8.31 -11.25 -9.24
CA ARG A 643 9.39 -10.34 -9.64
C ARG A 643 10.61 -10.48 -8.72
N ARG A 644 10.41 -10.52 -7.39
CA ARG A 644 11.49 -10.73 -6.39
C ARG A 644 12.26 -12.02 -6.65
N LYS A 645 11.57 -13.11 -6.99
CA LYS A 645 12.19 -14.40 -7.38
C LYS A 645 13.03 -14.28 -8.65
N LEU A 646 12.49 -13.71 -9.73
CA LEU A 646 13.22 -13.50 -10.99
C LEU A 646 14.47 -12.62 -10.81
N ASP A 647 14.40 -11.57 -9.98
CA ASP A 647 15.57 -10.72 -9.71
C ASP A 647 16.63 -11.46 -8.86
N ASN A 648 16.24 -12.36 -7.97
CA ASN A 648 17.17 -13.23 -7.24
C ASN A 648 17.80 -14.29 -8.15
N GLU A 649 17.04 -14.90 -9.05
CA GLU A 649 17.57 -15.82 -10.08
C GLU A 649 18.57 -15.11 -11.00
N ARG A 650 18.25 -13.89 -11.47
CA ARG A 650 19.16 -13.04 -12.25
C ARG A 650 20.46 -12.72 -11.50
N LYS A 651 20.40 -12.41 -10.20
CA LYS A 651 21.59 -12.26 -9.35
C LYS A 651 22.40 -13.56 -9.26
N GLY A 652 21.74 -14.71 -9.13
CA GLY A 652 22.37 -16.02 -9.16
C GLY A 652 23.10 -16.32 -10.47
N TRP A 653 22.45 -16.04 -11.61
CA TRP A 653 23.05 -16.14 -12.94
C TRP A 653 24.25 -15.21 -13.12
N ARG A 654 24.14 -13.93 -12.72
CA ARG A 654 25.27 -12.98 -12.74
C ARG A 654 26.47 -13.49 -11.91
N LYS A 655 26.24 -14.05 -10.72
CA LYS A 655 27.31 -14.68 -9.90
C LYS A 655 27.93 -15.90 -10.58
N LYS A 656 27.14 -16.79 -11.18
CA LYS A 656 27.64 -17.96 -11.94
C LYS A 656 28.44 -17.53 -13.17
N PHE A 657 27.98 -16.52 -13.91
CA PHE A 657 28.66 -15.97 -15.08
C PHE A 657 30.00 -15.33 -14.69
N LYS A 658 30.01 -14.46 -13.65
CA LYS A 658 31.25 -13.84 -13.14
C LYS A 658 32.28 -14.89 -12.70
N ARG A 659 31.86 -15.98 -12.04
CA ARG A 659 32.76 -17.11 -11.70
C ARG A 659 33.33 -17.83 -12.92
N LYS A 660 32.52 -18.08 -13.96
CA LYS A 660 33.02 -18.69 -15.21
C LYS A 660 33.99 -17.77 -15.96
N SER A 661 33.66 -16.49 -16.05
CA SER A 661 34.53 -15.47 -16.67
C SER A 661 35.88 -15.34 -15.94
N LEU A 662 35.86 -15.32 -14.59
CA LEU A 662 37.09 -15.37 -13.78
C LEU A 662 37.91 -16.64 -14.05
N LYS A 663 37.27 -17.82 -14.13
CA LYS A 663 37.97 -19.09 -14.41
C LYS A 663 38.66 -19.08 -15.78
N ILE A 664 37.96 -18.59 -16.82
CA ILE A 664 38.52 -18.46 -18.17
C ILE A 664 39.67 -17.44 -18.18
N ALA A 665 39.54 -16.31 -17.48
CA ALA A 665 40.61 -15.33 -17.36
C ALA A 665 41.86 -15.89 -16.66
N THR A 666 41.68 -16.71 -15.62
CA THR A 666 42.82 -17.40 -14.96
C THR A 666 43.44 -18.49 -15.82
N GLU A 667 42.63 -19.21 -16.62
CA GLU A 667 43.14 -20.21 -17.57
C GLU A 667 43.98 -19.55 -18.68
N LEU A 668 43.49 -18.45 -19.27
CA LEU A 668 44.22 -17.68 -20.28
C LEU A 668 45.52 -17.05 -19.74
N ALA A 669 45.48 -16.49 -18.52
CA ALA A 669 46.67 -15.92 -17.89
C ALA A 669 47.74 -16.98 -17.58
N GLN A 670 47.33 -18.23 -17.35
CA GLN A 670 48.26 -19.34 -17.15
C GLN A 670 48.81 -19.87 -18.48
N GLU A 671 47.98 -19.98 -19.54
CA GLU A 671 48.46 -20.27 -20.90
C GLU A 671 49.44 -19.21 -21.42
N GLU A 672 49.25 -17.93 -21.08
CA GLU A 672 50.17 -16.84 -21.42
C GLU A 672 51.51 -16.98 -20.68
N SER A 673 51.49 -17.33 -19.38
CA SER A 673 52.70 -17.63 -18.60
C SER A 673 53.46 -18.85 -19.12
N ASP A 674 52.75 -19.93 -19.46
CA ASP A 674 53.32 -21.18 -19.98
C ASP A 674 53.92 -21.01 -21.41
N MET A 675 53.63 -19.89 -22.10
CA MET A 675 54.24 -19.51 -23.39
C MET A 675 55.45 -18.57 -23.26
N GLU A 676 55.68 -17.97 -22.10
CA GLU A 676 56.85 -17.10 -21.84
C GLU A 676 58.07 -17.88 -21.28
N GLU A 677 57.88 -19.09 -20.75
CA GLU A 677 58.94 -20.03 -20.30
C GLU A 677 59.57 -20.86 -21.43
#